data_AF-A0A2N2GFX6-F1
#
_entry.id   AF-A0A2N2GFX6-F1
#
_cell.length_a   1.000
_cell.length_b   1.000
_cell.length_c   1.000
_cell.angle_alpha   90.00
_cell.angle_beta   90.00
_cell.angle_gamma   90.00
#
_symmetry.space_group_name_H-M   'P 1'
#
loop_
_entity.id
_entity.type
_entity.pdbx_description
1 polymer ?
#
loop_
_entity_poly.entity_id
_entity_poly.type
_entity_poly.pdbx_seq_one_letter_code
_entity_poly.pdbx_strand_id
1 'polypeptide(L)'
;MSDKIKIESLGVYLPEKILSMEALLQSCHRRPRWDLERITGIRERRIAVGEYAVDLAVKAAVRALSMSRYAAADLDVVICTSISKHHAPWEFTFEPATAVLVSRAIGAKRALVFDIVNACAGMLNGIWVLQGLIRAGVARCGMVVSGEQNMPLAETAARQIRHSFDGQIASLTLGDCGAAVIIDRSVDEHYGFHWLDLVTGAKHDQYCYSKPSPRGPGGMLITRARDFQKKGSEHFPFYLKQALDATGWTFDDLQHAIPHQVSVRAIHQGVKAVKRFMGCEVPDIFPCSAEKFANTTTTSHFLVMHDYILQNKMKSGDNILLISGASGIVITHATLTLDDLPARYRACFGAETDEPAVSASRVVEAVRPQPPAPVNRRRCRIASLGVSPPRRGWTAWSSLKHALAAGRNCLSRSHYRRADVRVLINCGVYRDDHVCEPAIAAYIAHGLDLNIEFQGRRTTAFDLLNGGCGMLNAIQVVDALLKSGEVQVGMVVASEINSDRQPDPSYSYPPSGAAVMLDCAPRDGVGFGSFAFETDDAEADRYRSIVSLREKRGRLFLRRDPGLTELYLAGLSRVVADVLARDGLRPGDIDVVVPPQISGEFIGGLPAALGIGADRIADLTGQLPDTLTTSTLLTLHHELGGARCAPGRKALLLACGSGVTVGAATYHF
;
A
#
# COMPACT_ATOMS: atom_id res chain seq x y z
N MET A 1 -19.01 22.11 2.25
CA MET A 1 -18.14 21.20 3.03
C MET A 1 -16.80 21.20 2.34
N SER A 2 -15.70 21.37 3.09
CA SER A 2 -14.34 21.38 2.54
C SER A 2 -14.04 20.06 1.82
N ASP A 3 -13.33 20.13 0.70
CA ASP A 3 -12.84 18.96 -0.03
C ASP A 3 -11.45 18.48 0.46
N LYS A 4 -10.90 19.12 1.50
CA LYS A 4 -9.62 18.75 2.10
C LYS A 4 -9.81 17.63 3.12
N ILE A 5 -8.80 16.78 3.22
CA ILE A 5 -8.66 15.84 4.33
C ILE A 5 -7.68 16.39 5.36
N LYS A 6 -7.74 15.90 6.60
CA LYS A 6 -6.81 16.23 7.68
C LYS A 6 -6.36 14.98 8.42
N ILE A 7 -5.26 15.11 9.16
CA ILE A 7 -4.85 14.12 10.16
C ILE A 7 -5.70 14.39 11.41
N GLU A 8 -6.74 13.59 11.63
CA GLU A 8 -7.59 13.70 12.82
C GLU A 8 -6.85 13.21 14.07
N SER A 9 -6.09 12.12 13.92
CA SER A 9 -5.29 11.55 14.99
C SER A 9 -3.97 10.98 14.48
N LEU A 10 -2.97 10.98 15.36
CA LEU A 10 -1.63 10.43 15.15
C LEU A 10 -1.32 9.47 16.30
N GLY A 11 -0.73 8.32 15.99
CA GLY A 11 -0.15 7.39 16.94
C GLY A 11 1.25 7.01 16.49
N VAL A 12 2.21 7.01 17.40
CA VAL A 12 3.59 6.57 17.14
C VAL A 12 4.04 5.69 18.29
N TYR A 13 4.55 4.51 17.99
CA TYR A 13 5.12 3.57 18.95
C TYR A 13 6.61 3.37 18.68
N LEU A 14 7.43 3.53 19.71
CA LEU A 14 8.85 3.30 19.67
C LEU A 14 9.18 2.12 20.60
N PRO A 15 9.87 1.08 20.12
CA PRO A 15 10.40 0.05 20.98
C PRO A 15 11.32 0.63 22.06
N GLU A 16 11.35 0.00 23.23
CA GLU A 16 12.09 0.52 24.39
C GLU A 16 13.60 0.48 24.18
N LYS A 17 14.11 -0.62 23.63
CA LYS A 17 15.55 -0.89 23.55
C LYS A 17 16.25 0.08 22.58
N ILE A 18 17.28 0.74 23.10
CA ILE A 18 18.20 1.59 22.33
C ILE A 18 19.40 0.76 21.90
N LEU A 19 19.78 0.87 20.62
CA LEU A 19 21.01 0.31 20.08
C LEU A 19 21.89 1.44 19.52
N SER A 20 23.11 1.59 20.05
CA SER A 20 24.06 2.57 19.50
C SER A 20 24.66 2.10 18.18
N MET A 21 25.14 3.05 17.37
CA MET A 21 25.91 2.75 16.17
C MET A 21 27.15 1.93 16.49
N GLU A 22 27.91 2.28 17.53
CA GLU A 22 29.09 1.52 17.95
C GLU A 22 28.75 0.05 18.26
N ALA A 23 27.69 -0.21 19.04
CA ALA A 23 27.27 -1.57 19.37
C ALA A 23 26.88 -2.37 18.11
N LEU A 24 26.18 -1.73 17.16
CA LEU A 24 25.85 -2.37 15.88
C LEU A 24 27.10 -2.69 15.05
N LEU A 25 28.08 -1.77 14.99
CA LEU A 25 29.32 -1.99 14.26
C LEU A 25 30.19 -3.08 14.88
N GLN A 26 30.16 -3.22 16.20
CA GLN A 26 30.83 -4.30 16.93
C GLN A 26 30.22 -5.68 16.61
N SER A 27 28.92 -5.75 16.30
CA SER A 27 28.27 -7.00 15.88
C SER A 27 28.64 -7.45 14.45
N CYS A 28 29.28 -6.58 13.66
CA CYS A 28 29.63 -6.90 12.28
C CYS A 28 30.80 -7.89 12.23
N HIS A 29 30.64 -9.00 11.50
CA HIS A 29 31.73 -9.96 11.24
C HIS A 29 32.97 -9.29 10.66
N ARG A 30 32.76 -8.26 9.83
CA ARG A 30 33.81 -7.38 9.34
C ARG A 30 33.36 -5.93 9.45
N ARG A 31 33.92 -5.21 10.42
CA ARG A 31 33.63 -3.79 10.63
C ARG A 31 33.99 -2.97 9.37
N PRO A 32 33.07 -2.12 8.85
CA PRO A 32 33.39 -1.17 7.79
C PRO A 32 34.55 -0.26 8.21
N ARG A 33 35.46 0.06 7.28
CA ARG A 33 36.65 0.88 7.59
C ARG A 33 36.32 2.36 7.86
N TRP A 34 35.17 2.83 7.42
CA TRP A 34 34.77 4.21 7.65
C TRP A 34 33.94 4.32 8.91
N ASP A 35 34.10 5.45 9.56
CA ASP A 35 33.24 5.89 10.65
C ASP A 35 31.83 6.18 10.11
N LEU A 36 30.94 5.19 10.24
CA LEU A 36 29.56 5.30 9.79
C LEU A 36 28.75 6.28 10.64
N GLU A 37 29.04 6.41 11.93
CA GLU A 37 28.40 7.42 12.79
C GLU A 37 28.69 8.82 12.27
N ARG A 38 29.96 9.14 12.00
CA ARG A 38 30.33 10.45 11.45
C ARG A 38 29.83 10.69 10.04
N ILE A 39 29.78 9.66 9.19
CA ILE A 39 29.32 9.81 7.80
C ILE A 39 27.80 10.01 7.73
N THR A 40 27.05 9.26 8.52
CA THR A 40 25.59 9.28 8.48
C THR A 40 25.01 10.33 9.42
N GLY A 41 25.72 10.63 10.51
CA GLY A 41 25.23 11.39 11.66
C GLY A 41 24.30 10.60 12.57
N ILE A 42 24.16 9.28 12.39
CA ILE A 42 23.28 8.43 13.19
C ILE A 42 24.06 7.88 14.39
N ARG A 43 23.66 8.26 15.60
CA ARG A 43 24.27 7.81 16.86
C ARG A 43 23.59 6.57 17.42
N GLU A 44 22.27 6.53 17.39
CA GLU A 44 21.48 5.45 17.98
C GLU A 44 20.17 5.22 17.22
N ARG A 45 19.47 4.13 17.59
CA ARG A 45 18.13 3.78 17.10
C ARG A 45 17.35 3.01 18.16
N ARG A 46 16.04 2.90 17.94
CA ARG A 46 15.17 1.95 18.64
C ARG A 46 15.11 0.62 17.90
N ILE A 47 15.03 -0.48 18.64
CA ILE A 47 14.92 -1.84 18.10
C ILE A 47 13.87 -2.66 18.84
N ALA A 48 13.06 -3.41 18.10
CA ALA A 48 12.06 -4.31 18.64
C ALA A 48 12.71 -5.55 19.27
N VAL A 49 12.27 -5.95 20.47
CA VAL A 49 12.70 -7.17 21.15
C VAL A 49 11.48 -7.93 21.66
N GLY A 50 11.27 -9.14 21.15
CA GLY A 50 10.06 -9.91 21.48
C GLY A 50 8.79 -9.39 20.80
N GLU A 51 8.93 -8.45 19.87
CA GLU A 51 7.86 -7.85 19.09
C GLU A 51 8.20 -7.93 17.60
N TYR A 52 7.16 -7.94 16.76
CA TYR A 52 7.29 -7.95 15.32
C TYR A 52 6.63 -6.75 14.64
N ALA A 53 6.81 -6.63 13.33
CA ALA A 53 6.26 -5.53 12.53
C ALA A 53 4.75 -5.30 12.76
N VAL A 54 3.96 -6.38 12.85
CA VAL A 54 2.51 -6.27 13.15
C VAL A 54 2.24 -5.73 14.55
N ASP A 55 3.04 -6.09 15.55
CA ASP A 55 2.87 -5.58 16.92
C ASP A 55 3.13 -4.09 16.98
N LEU A 56 4.19 -3.61 16.31
CA LEU A 56 4.51 -2.18 16.20
C LEU A 56 3.36 -1.41 15.52
N ALA A 57 2.79 -1.96 14.45
CA ALA A 57 1.65 -1.39 13.75
C ALA A 57 0.40 -1.32 14.66
N VAL A 58 0.07 -2.41 15.36
CA VAL A 58 -1.07 -2.47 16.29
C VAL A 58 -0.89 -1.47 17.42
N LYS A 59 0.29 -1.40 18.06
CA LYS A 59 0.55 -0.45 19.14
C LYS A 59 0.44 1.00 18.68
N ALA A 60 0.91 1.31 17.46
CA ALA A 60 0.71 2.63 16.87
C ALA A 60 -0.76 2.93 16.58
N ALA A 61 -1.51 1.96 16.05
CA ALA A 61 -2.94 2.08 15.79
C ALA A 61 -3.76 2.31 17.07
N VAL A 62 -3.47 1.57 18.14
CA VAL A 62 -4.10 1.75 19.46
C VAL A 62 -3.81 3.15 20.00
N ARG A 63 -2.57 3.65 19.87
CA ARG A 63 -2.23 5.03 20.27
C ARG A 63 -2.94 6.09 19.42
N ALA A 64 -3.13 5.86 18.12
CA ALA A 64 -3.93 6.78 17.30
C ALA A 64 -5.39 6.78 17.76
N LEU A 65 -5.97 5.62 18.06
CA LEU A 65 -7.35 5.52 18.56
C LEU A 65 -7.52 6.16 19.94
N SER A 66 -6.51 6.12 20.83
CA SER A 66 -6.65 6.66 22.20
C SER A 66 -6.89 8.17 22.27
N MET A 67 -6.50 8.93 21.24
CA MET A 67 -6.75 10.37 21.13
C MET A 67 -7.78 10.73 20.04
N SER A 68 -8.30 9.73 19.32
CA SER A 68 -9.26 9.93 18.24
C SER A 68 -10.66 10.10 18.81
N ARG A 69 -11.51 10.83 18.08
CA ARG A 69 -12.95 10.84 18.32
C ARG A 69 -13.67 9.58 17.82
N TYR A 70 -13.00 8.76 16.99
CA TYR A 70 -13.56 7.56 16.39
C TYR A 70 -13.20 6.31 17.22
N ALA A 71 -14.16 5.39 17.36
CA ALA A 71 -13.84 4.04 17.79
C ALA A 71 -13.28 3.22 16.60
N ALA A 72 -12.58 2.13 16.88
CA ALA A 72 -12.07 1.25 15.82
C ALA A 72 -13.19 0.73 14.90
N ALA A 73 -14.37 0.45 15.46
CA ALA A 73 -15.53 0.02 14.70
C ALA A 73 -16.05 1.08 13.71
N ASP A 74 -15.75 2.37 13.93
CA ASP A 74 -16.18 3.48 13.07
C ASP A 74 -15.28 3.68 11.85
N LEU A 75 -14.11 3.04 11.80
CA LEU A 75 -13.22 3.11 10.66
C LEU A 75 -13.86 2.40 9.46
N ASP A 76 -13.98 3.12 8.34
CA ASP A 76 -14.49 2.56 7.08
C ASP A 76 -13.37 1.85 6.29
N VAL A 77 -12.09 2.20 6.53
CA VAL A 77 -10.92 1.64 5.84
C VAL A 77 -9.72 1.54 6.79
N VAL A 78 -8.96 0.45 6.72
CA VAL A 78 -7.63 0.31 7.35
C VAL A 78 -6.62 -0.11 6.28
N ILE A 79 -5.65 0.76 6.03
CA ILE A 79 -4.56 0.55 5.05
C ILE A 79 -3.26 0.34 5.81
N CYS A 80 -2.65 -0.85 5.68
CA CYS A 80 -1.32 -1.09 6.23
C CYS A 80 -0.26 -0.82 5.15
N THR A 81 0.79 -0.07 5.48
CA THR A 81 1.84 0.33 4.53
C THR A 81 3.22 -0.20 4.89
N SER A 82 3.32 -1.18 5.80
CA SER A 82 4.60 -1.74 6.22
C SER A 82 5.35 -2.40 5.07
N ILE A 83 6.65 -2.10 4.96
CA ILE A 83 7.59 -2.89 4.16
C ILE A 83 7.90 -4.19 4.90
N SER A 84 8.16 -4.07 6.20
CA SER A 84 8.37 -5.20 7.11
C SER A 84 7.06 -5.97 7.28
N LYS A 85 7.06 -7.29 7.03
CA LYS A 85 5.89 -8.17 7.21
C LYS A 85 6.17 -9.37 8.11
N HIS A 86 7.03 -9.15 9.09
CA HIS A 86 7.37 -10.15 10.10
C HIS A 86 6.23 -10.23 11.13
N HIS A 87 5.71 -11.43 11.37
CA HIS A 87 4.77 -11.73 12.48
C HIS A 87 5.34 -12.76 13.46
N ALA A 88 6.48 -13.36 13.10
CA ALA A 88 7.19 -14.37 13.86
C ALA A 88 8.63 -14.50 13.33
N PRO A 89 9.53 -15.20 14.06
CA PRO A 89 10.94 -15.26 13.71
C PRO A 89 11.18 -15.98 12.39
N TRP A 90 12.00 -15.40 11.53
CA TRP A 90 12.40 -15.97 10.24
C TRP A 90 11.26 -16.13 9.23
N GLU A 91 10.22 -15.32 9.32
CA GLU A 91 9.07 -15.37 8.41
C GLU A 91 8.82 -14.00 7.79
N PHE A 92 8.53 -13.94 6.50
CA PHE A 92 7.97 -12.76 5.85
C PHE A 92 6.58 -13.11 5.33
N THR A 93 5.54 -12.48 5.88
CA THR A 93 4.15 -12.82 5.55
C THR A 93 3.74 -12.18 4.23
N PHE A 94 3.23 -12.98 3.31
CA PHE A 94 2.51 -12.47 2.14
C PHE A 94 1.01 -12.42 2.40
N GLU A 95 0.45 -13.47 3.00
CA GLU A 95 -0.99 -13.57 3.25
C GLU A 95 -1.26 -14.13 4.67
N PRO A 96 -2.28 -13.64 5.39
CA PRO A 96 -3.16 -12.53 4.99
C PRO A 96 -2.45 -11.19 4.95
N ALA A 97 -3.07 -10.20 4.28
CA ALA A 97 -2.60 -8.82 4.32
C ALA A 97 -2.43 -8.36 5.78
N THR A 98 -1.36 -7.63 6.09
CA THR A 98 -1.08 -7.19 7.46
C THR A 98 -2.22 -6.30 7.99
N ALA A 99 -2.90 -5.55 7.11
CA ALA A 99 -4.09 -4.78 7.45
C ALA A 99 -5.24 -5.62 8.06
N VAL A 100 -5.42 -6.88 7.63
CA VAL A 100 -6.40 -7.81 8.23
C VAL A 100 -6.06 -8.08 9.68
N LEU A 101 -4.78 -8.34 9.97
CA LEU A 101 -4.32 -8.64 11.33
C LEU A 101 -4.39 -7.41 12.24
N VAL A 102 -4.04 -6.23 11.72
CA VAL A 102 -4.19 -4.97 12.47
C VAL A 102 -5.67 -4.70 12.75
N SER A 103 -6.53 -4.82 11.74
CA SER A 103 -7.98 -4.63 11.89
C SER A 103 -8.57 -5.54 12.96
N ARG A 104 -8.20 -6.83 12.94
CA ARG A 104 -8.56 -7.81 13.97
C ARG A 104 -8.16 -7.37 15.37
N ALA A 105 -6.90 -6.97 15.51
CA ALA A 105 -6.32 -6.63 16.81
C ALA A 105 -6.95 -5.37 17.43
N ILE A 106 -7.34 -4.38 16.60
CA ILE A 106 -7.98 -3.14 17.07
C ILE A 106 -9.52 -3.23 17.09
N GLY A 107 -10.11 -4.26 16.49
CA GLY A 107 -11.57 -4.45 16.42
C GLY A 107 -12.27 -3.65 15.32
N ALA A 108 -11.59 -3.35 14.21
CA ALA A 108 -12.15 -2.60 13.07
C ALA A 108 -12.95 -3.49 12.10
N LYS A 109 -13.93 -4.23 12.64
CA LYS A 109 -14.66 -5.32 11.94
C LYS A 109 -15.42 -4.93 10.66
N ARG A 110 -15.68 -3.64 10.44
CA ARG A 110 -16.39 -3.14 9.26
C ARG A 110 -15.47 -2.53 8.20
N ALA A 111 -14.19 -2.37 8.53
CA ALA A 111 -13.27 -1.67 7.66
C ALA A 111 -12.97 -2.49 6.41
N LEU A 112 -12.92 -1.81 5.27
CA LEU A 112 -12.20 -2.30 4.12
C LEU A 112 -10.71 -2.40 4.48
N VAL A 113 -10.09 -3.56 4.24
CA VAL A 113 -8.69 -3.81 4.60
C VAL A 113 -7.87 -4.21 3.37
N PHE A 114 -6.69 -3.63 3.24
CA PHE A 114 -5.67 -4.02 2.26
C PHE A 114 -4.31 -3.40 2.62
N ASP A 115 -3.23 -4.00 2.11
CA ASP A 115 -1.90 -3.42 2.24
C ASP A 115 -1.55 -2.57 1.02
N ILE A 116 -0.75 -1.51 1.21
CA ILE A 116 -0.07 -0.78 0.14
C ILE A 116 1.45 -0.91 0.32
N VAL A 117 2.16 -1.33 -0.72
CA VAL A 117 3.63 -1.34 -0.72
C VAL A 117 4.12 -0.31 -1.73
N ASN A 118 4.80 0.71 -1.21
CA ASN A 118 5.48 1.73 -2.01
C ASN A 118 6.78 2.20 -1.34
N ALA A 119 7.49 1.25 -0.73
CA ALA A 119 8.68 1.50 0.08
C ALA A 119 8.48 2.64 1.07
N CYS A 120 9.49 3.49 1.34
CA CYS A 120 9.39 4.60 2.29
C CYS A 120 8.31 5.66 1.96
N ALA A 121 7.70 5.62 0.77
CA ALA A 121 6.56 6.48 0.42
C ALA A 121 5.21 5.91 0.88
N GLY A 122 5.19 4.71 1.46
CA GLY A 122 4.00 3.94 1.82
C GLY A 122 2.95 4.74 2.58
N MET A 123 3.29 5.36 3.71
CA MET A 123 2.30 6.10 4.52
C MET A 123 1.67 7.28 3.75
N LEU A 124 2.45 8.08 3.01
CA LEU A 124 1.92 9.17 2.20
C LEU A 124 1.09 8.66 1.01
N ASN A 125 1.48 7.54 0.42
CA ASN A 125 0.71 6.89 -0.63
C ASN A 125 -0.62 6.33 -0.11
N GLY A 126 -0.62 5.76 1.10
CA GLY A 126 -1.84 5.33 1.79
C GLY A 126 -2.79 6.49 2.09
N ILE A 127 -2.26 7.64 2.54
CA ILE A 127 -3.05 8.86 2.73
C ILE A 127 -3.64 9.35 1.40
N TRP A 128 -2.87 9.29 0.31
CA TRP A 128 -3.36 9.69 -1.02
C TRP A 128 -4.49 8.77 -1.52
N VAL A 129 -4.36 7.45 -1.34
CA VAL A 129 -5.44 6.50 -1.65
C VAL A 129 -6.67 6.76 -0.78
N LEU A 130 -6.48 6.96 0.52
CA LEU A 130 -7.58 7.23 1.44
C LEU A 130 -8.26 8.59 1.15
N GLN A 131 -7.51 9.60 0.71
CA GLN A 131 -8.05 10.86 0.20
C GLN A 131 -9.00 10.60 -0.96
N GLY A 132 -8.59 9.81 -1.95
CA GLY A 132 -9.44 9.43 -3.08
C GLY A 132 -10.72 8.73 -2.65
N LEU A 133 -10.62 7.74 -1.74
CA LEU A 133 -11.76 7.02 -1.19
C LEU A 133 -12.72 7.94 -0.41
N ILE A 134 -12.18 8.87 0.39
CA ILE A 134 -13.00 9.84 1.13
C ILE A 134 -13.69 10.80 0.16
N ARG A 135 -12.95 11.38 -0.79
CA ARG A 135 -13.46 12.34 -1.79
C ARG A 135 -14.54 11.72 -2.68
N ALA A 136 -14.39 10.47 -3.07
CA ALA A 136 -15.37 9.72 -3.84
C ALA A 136 -16.60 9.27 -3.01
N GLY A 137 -16.59 9.48 -1.68
CA GLY A 137 -17.68 9.07 -0.78
C GLY A 137 -17.68 7.57 -0.46
N VAL A 138 -16.61 6.85 -0.79
CA VAL A 138 -16.45 5.42 -0.46
C VAL A 138 -16.20 5.23 1.04
N ALA A 139 -15.50 6.18 1.66
CA ALA A 139 -15.19 6.20 3.08
C ALA A 139 -15.48 7.59 3.68
N ARG A 140 -15.72 7.66 4.99
CA ARG A 140 -15.78 8.94 5.73
C ARG A 140 -14.48 9.16 6.49
N CYS A 141 -14.03 8.13 7.20
CA CYS A 141 -12.75 8.12 7.88
C CYS A 141 -12.04 6.78 7.70
N GLY A 142 -10.72 6.78 7.83
CA GLY A 142 -9.93 5.56 7.75
C GLY A 142 -8.58 5.74 8.41
N MET A 143 -7.90 4.62 8.63
CA MET A 143 -6.57 4.57 9.21
C MET A 143 -5.53 4.19 8.15
N VAL A 144 -4.40 4.89 8.16
CA VAL A 144 -3.18 4.47 7.47
C VAL A 144 -2.14 4.15 8.54
N VAL A 145 -1.62 2.93 8.54
CA VAL A 145 -0.77 2.40 9.60
C VAL A 145 0.45 1.69 9.03
N SER A 146 1.56 1.75 9.75
CA SER A 146 2.76 1.01 9.44
C SER A 146 3.49 0.60 10.72
N GLY A 147 4.12 -0.56 10.67
CA GLY A 147 5.01 -1.09 11.69
C GLY A 147 6.26 -1.64 11.02
N GLU A 148 7.40 -1.03 11.32
CA GLU A 148 8.66 -1.28 10.63
C GLU A 148 9.65 -1.90 11.61
N GLN A 149 9.92 -3.19 11.38
CA GLN A 149 10.92 -3.97 12.09
C GLN A 149 12.08 -4.23 11.13
N ASN A 150 12.97 -3.26 11.05
CA ASN A 150 14.08 -3.22 10.10
C ASN A 150 15.34 -3.93 10.62
N MET A 151 15.46 -4.12 11.94
CA MET A 151 16.65 -4.70 12.56
C MET A 151 17.09 -6.06 11.95
N PRO A 152 16.19 -6.99 11.56
CA PRO A 152 16.59 -8.23 10.86
C PRO A 152 17.43 -8.02 9.59
N LEU A 153 17.20 -6.93 8.85
CA LEU A 153 18.01 -6.57 7.67
C LEU A 153 19.41 -6.09 8.08
N ALA A 154 19.50 -5.28 9.13
CA ALA A 154 20.76 -4.80 9.68
C ALA A 154 21.61 -5.93 10.28
N GLU A 155 20.99 -6.88 10.98
CA GLU A 155 21.65 -8.09 11.47
C GLU A 155 22.17 -8.96 10.33
N THR A 156 21.38 -9.11 9.26
CA THR A 156 21.82 -9.84 8.07
C THR A 156 23.00 -9.14 7.40
N ALA A 157 22.97 -7.81 7.29
CA ALA A 157 24.08 -7.01 6.78
C ALA A 157 25.34 -7.16 7.65
N ALA A 158 25.21 -7.09 8.98
CA ALA A 158 26.31 -7.24 9.93
C ALA A 158 27.05 -8.58 9.74
N ARG A 159 26.32 -9.67 9.44
CA ARG A 159 26.90 -10.98 9.13
C ARG A 159 27.52 -11.09 7.73
N GLN A 160 27.05 -10.29 6.76
CA GLN A 160 27.32 -10.52 5.33
C GLN A 160 28.15 -9.46 4.62
N ILE A 161 28.31 -8.26 5.19
CA ILE A 161 29.11 -7.17 4.60
C ILE A 161 30.57 -7.62 4.45
N ARG A 162 31.13 -7.43 3.25
CA ARG A 162 32.51 -7.86 2.94
C ARG A 162 33.49 -6.70 2.85
N HIS A 163 33.04 -5.49 2.54
CA HIS A 163 33.88 -4.30 2.36
C HIS A 163 33.06 -3.02 2.52
N SER A 164 33.71 -1.88 2.70
CA SER A 164 33.03 -0.59 2.97
C SER A 164 32.10 -0.10 1.86
N PHE A 165 32.24 -0.59 0.62
CA PHE A 165 31.37 -0.27 -0.51
C PHE A 165 30.28 -1.33 -0.76
N ASP A 166 30.03 -2.23 0.20
CA ASP A 166 29.00 -3.27 0.04
C ASP A 166 27.61 -2.61 -0.05
N GLY A 167 26.76 -3.10 -0.95
CA GLY A 167 25.42 -2.54 -1.15
C GLY A 167 24.53 -2.64 0.10
N GLN A 168 24.86 -3.53 1.04
CA GLN A 168 24.13 -3.70 2.31
C GLN A 168 24.49 -2.68 3.40
N ILE A 169 25.45 -1.78 3.17
CA ILE A 169 25.87 -0.78 4.17
C ILE A 169 24.69 0.11 4.60
N ALA A 170 23.75 0.39 3.67
CA ALA A 170 22.55 1.18 3.97
C ALA A 170 21.67 0.52 5.04
N SER A 171 21.66 -0.81 5.15
CA SER A 171 20.89 -1.52 6.18
C SER A 171 21.34 -1.16 7.59
N LEU A 172 22.60 -0.79 7.79
CA LEU A 172 23.13 -0.36 9.10
C LEU A 172 22.65 1.04 9.52
N THR A 173 21.86 1.71 8.68
CA THR A 173 21.26 3.02 8.97
C THR A 173 19.81 2.92 9.42
N LEU A 174 19.27 1.72 9.57
CA LEU A 174 17.86 1.51 9.88
C LEU A 174 17.58 1.54 11.40
N GLY A 175 16.32 1.77 11.74
CA GLY A 175 15.74 1.67 13.08
C GLY A 175 14.28 1.22 13.02
N ASP A 176 13.73 0.80 14.15
CA ASP A 176 12.38 0.24 14.23
C ASP A 176 11.37 1.25 14.80
N CYS A 177 10.13 1.25 14.29
CA CYS A 177 9.07 2.16 14.71
C CYS A 177 7.70 1.71 14.18
N GLY A 178 6.63 2.00 14.93
CA GLY A 178 5.25 1.97 14.44
C GLY A 178 4.67 3.37 14.32
N ALA A 179 3.87 3.64 13.28
CA ALA A 179 3.12 4.88 13.13
C ALA A 179 1.73 4.62 12.54
N ALA A 180 0.73 5.35 13.00
CA ALA A 180 -0.63 5.32 12.48
C ALA A 180 -1.21 6.73 12.42
N VAL A 181 -1.98 7.01 11.38
CA VAL A 181 -2.79 8.22 11.28
C VAL A 181 -4.23 7.87 10.97
N ILE A 182 -5.15 8.57 11.62
CA ILE A 182 -6.57 8.53 11.25
C ILE A 182 -6.83 9.77 10.41
N ILE A 183 -7.35 9.56 9.20
CA ILE A 183 -7.65 10.59 8.23
C ILE A 183 -9.16 10.79 8.17
N ASP A 184 -9.56 12.05 8.12
CA ASP A 184 -10.95 12.48 8.05
C ASP A 184 -11.05 13.74 7.19
N ARG A 185 -12.26 14.13 6.78
CA ARG A 185 -12.50 15.42 6.13
C ARG A 185 -12.19 16.57 7.08
N SER A 186 -11.57 17.61 6.55
CA SER A 186 -11.46 18.86 7.28
C SER A 186 -12.81 19.55 7.32
N VAL A 187 -13.16 20.13 8.46
CA VAL A 187 -14.36 20.98 8.61
C VAL A 187 -14.08 22.43 8.22
N ASP A 188 -12.80 22.82 8.22
CA ASP A 188 -12.30 24.16 7.93
C ASP A 188 -11.31 24.06 6.76
N GLU A 189 -11.51 24.88 5.73
CA GLU A 189 -10.66 24.89 4.55
C GLU A 189 -9.24 25.41 4.83
N HIS A 190 -9.02 26.10 5.95
CA HIS A 190 -7.68 26.52 6.36
C HIS A 190 -6.79 25.32 6.76
N TYR A 191 -7.38 24.30 7.38
CA TYR A 191 -6.65 23.14 7.91
C TYR A 191 -6.67 21.92 7.00
N GLY A 192 -5.71 21.03 7.21
CA GLY A 192 -5.57 19.78 6.48
C GLY A 192 -4.61 19.86 5.30
N PHE A 193 -4.65 18.85 4.45
CA PHE A 193 -3.79 18.73 3.27
C PHE A 193 -4.24 19.71 2.17
N HIS A 194 -3.31 20.52 1.70
CA HIS A 194 -3.52 21.46 0.59
C HIS A 194 -3.05 20.88 -0.74
N TRP A 195 -2.01 20.06 -0.70
CA TRP A 195 -1.46 19.35 -1.83
C TRP A 195 -0.91 18.00 -1.37
N LEU A 196 -1.07 16.96 -2.18
CA LEU A 196 -0.45 15.65 -1.98
C LEU A 196 -0.32 14.98 -3.35
N ASP A 197 0.92 14.73 -3.77
CA ASP A 197 1.19 14.15 -5.09
C ASP A 197 2.38 13.20 -5.06
N LEU A 198 2.33 12.18 -5.92
CA LEU A 198 3.29 11.11 -6.01
C LEU A 198 3.70 10.85 -7.45
N VAL A 199 4.98 10.58 -7.67
CA VAL A 199 5.50 10.25 -9.00
C VAL A 199 6.56 9.16 -8.91
N THR A 200 6.48 8.19 -9.80
CA THR A 200 7.47 7.12 -9.96
C THR A 200 8.32 7.38 -11.19
N GLY A 201 9.65 7.41 -11.01
CA GLY A 201 10.63 7.42 -12.10
C GLY A 201 11.17 6.01 -12.32
N ALA A 202 10.55 5.26 -13.24
CA ALA A 202 10.61 3.81 -13.24
C ALA A 202 11.97 3.20 -13.62
N LYS A 203 12.82 3.91 -14.38
CA LYS A 203 14.12 3.38 -14.86
C LYS A 203 15.11 3.03 -13.76
N HIS A 204 14.92 3.59 -12.56
CA HIS A 204 15.86 3.49 -11.45
C HIS A 204 15.41 2.50 -10.35
N ASP A 205 14.46 1.62 -10.69
CA ASP A 205 13.90 0.57 -9.84
C ASP A 205 14.94 -0.38 -9.18
N GLN A 206 16.13 -0.54 -9.76
CA GLN A 206 17.19 -1.39 -9.24
C GLN A 206 18.17 -0.70 -8.28
N TYR A 207 18.00 0.60 -7.99
CA TYR A 207 18.92 1.32 -7.12
C TYR A 207 18.78 0.96 -5.64
N CYS A 208 17.61 0.48 -5.21
CA CYS A 208 17.38 0.03 -3.86
C CYS A 208 16.35 -1.10 -3.90
N TYR A 209 16.70 -2.29 -3.41
CA TYR A 209 15.79 -3.44 -3.40
C TYR A 209 16.04 -4.34 -2.18
N SER A 210 14.98 -5.00 -1.71
CA SER A 210 15.02 -5.96 -0.61
C SER A 210 14.42 -7.30 -1.02
N LYS A 211 15.08 -8.40 -0.63
CA LYS A 211 14.64 -9.77 -0.88
C LYS A 211 15.35 -10.76 0.04
N PRO A 212 14.93 -12.03 0.14
CA PRO A 212 15.69 -13.06 0.86
C PRO A 212 17.16 -13.15 0.40
N SER A 213 18.09 -13.30 1.34
CA SER A 213 19.51 -13.33 1.04
C SER A 213 19.91 -14.60 0.27
N PRO A 214 20.63 -14.50 -0.86
CA PRO A 214 21.16 -15.67 -1.55
C PRO A 214 22.41 -16.24 -0.86
N ARG A 215 22.94 -15.56 0.18
CA ARG A 215 24.20 -15.93 0.85
C ARG A 215 23.99 -16.74 2.12
N GLY A 216 22.84 -16.60 2.76
CA GLY A 216 22.53 -17.25 4.03
C GLY A 216 21.09 -16.98 4.46
N PRO A 217 20.73 -17.35 5.69
CA PRO A 217 19.45 -16.99 6.31
C PRO A 217 19.27 -15.46 6.42
N GLY A 218 18.01 -15.01 6.38
CA GLY A 218 17.60 -13.62 6.54
C GLY A 218 17.30 -12.89 5.22
N GLY A 219 16.66 -11.73 5.33
CA GLY A 219 16.47 -10.78 4.23
C GLY A 219 17.71 -9.90 4.02
N MET A 220 17.94 -9.46 2.80
CA MET A 220 18.97 -8.45 2.49
C MET A 220 18.31 -7.23 1.85
N LEU A 221 18.84 -6.05 2.18
CA LEU A 221 18.58 -4.79 1.49
C LEU A 221 19.86 -4.39 0.77
N ILE A 222 19.75 -4.09 -0.53
CA ILE A 222 20.87 -3.66 -1.36
C ILE A 222 20.57 -2.28 -1.92
N THR A 223 21.47 -1.33 -1.68
CA THR A 223 21.30 0.05 -2.12
C THR A 223 22.54 0.60 -2.83
N ARG A 224 22.35 1.14 -4.03
CA ARG A 224 23.30 2.03 -4.71
C ARG A 224 23.13 3.45 -4.17
N ALA A 225 23.49 3.66 -2.91
CA ALA A 225 23.17 4.89 -2.16
C ALA A 225 23.62 6.18 -2.86
N ARG A 226 24.79 6.18 -3.51
CA ARG A 226 25.30 7.36 -4.24
C ARG A 226 24.44 7.70 -5.46
N ASP A 227 24.11 6.70 -6.28
CA ASP A 227 23.29 6.88 -7.48
C ASP A 227 21.87 7.28 -7.12
N PHE A 228 21.31 6.65 -6.08
CA PHE A 228 20.00 6.97 -5.52
C PHE A 228 19.94 8.42 -5.04
N GLN A 229 20.90 8.85 -4.21
CA GLN A 229 20.96 10.23 -3.72
C GLN A 229 21.15 11.23 -4.86
N LYS A 230 22.04 10.95 -5.81
CA LYS A 230 22.30 11.82 -6.96
C LYS A 230 21.03 12.03 -7.78
N LYS A 231 20.37 10.93 -8.16
CA LYS A 231 19.14 10.97 -8.95
C LYS A 231 18.01 11.68 -8.22
N GLY A 232 17.89 11.43 -6.92
CA GLY A 232 17.01 12.19 -6.04
C GLY A 232 17.28 13.69 -6.11
N SER A 233 18.51 14.13 -5.84
CA SER A 233 18.90 15.55 -5.84
C SER A 233 18.69 16.24 -7.19
N GLU A 234 18.69 15.52 -8.31
CA GLU A 234 18.39 16.05 -9.65
C GLU A 234 16.89 16.41 -9.83
N HIS A 235 15.99 15.75 -9.10
CA HIS A 235 14.54 15.84 -9.35
C HIS A 235 13.70 16.31 -8.16
N PHE A 236 14.10 16.03 -6.91
CA PHE A 236 13.37 16.47 -5.71
C PHE A 236 13.05 17.96 -5.72
N PRO A 237 13.99 18.87 -6.03
CA PRO A 237 13.70 20.31 -5.99
C PRO A 237 12.60 20.75 -6.97
N PHE A 238 12.50 20.11 -8.13
CA PHE A 238 11.45 20.41 -9.12
C PHE A 238 10.05 20.04 -8.62
N TYR A 239 9.91 18.89 -7.96
CA TYR A 239 8.61 18.47 -7.40
C TYR A 239 8.27 19.22 -6.11
N LEU A 240 9.27 19.61 -5.32
CA LEU A 240 9.09 20.54 -4.20
C LEU A 240 8.54 21.87 -4.69
N LYS A 241 9.16 22.46 -5.73
CA LYS A 241 8.68 23.71 -6.32
C LYS A 241 7.25 23.59 -6.83
N GLN A 242 6.89 22.49 -7.48
CA GLN A 242 5.50 22.26 -7.91
C GLN A 242 4.50 22.23 -6.75
N ALA A 243 4.87 21.64 -5.60
CA ALA A 243 4.01 21.64 -4.43
C ALA A 243 3.80 23.07 -3.88
N LEU A 244 4.88 23.86 -3.80
CA LEU A 244 4.83 25.27 -3.40
C LEU A 244 4.01 26.12 -4.38
N ASP A 245 4.26 25.98 -5.69
CA ASP A 245 3.53 26.69 -6.74
C ASP A 245 2.04 26.35 -6.71
N ALA A 246 1.68 25.07 -6.47
CA ALA A 246 0.29 24.61 -6.44
C ALA A 246 -0.50 25.17 -5.24
N THR A 247 0.16 25.44 -4.11
CA THR A 247 -0.47 26.06 -2.95
C THR A 247 -0.30 27.58 -2.90
N GLY A 248 0.52 28.16 -3.78
CA GLY A 248 0.93 29.56 -3.71
C GLY A 248 1.81 29.87 -2.49
N TRP A 249 2.41 28.85 -1.87
CA TRP A 249 3.27 29.01 -0.69
C TRP A 249 4.71 29.30 -1.09
N THR A 250 5.41 29.97 -0.19
CA THR A 250 6.86 30.19 -0.21
C THR A 250 7.50 29.48 0.99
N PHE A 251 8.83 29.51 1.08
CA PHE A 251 9.50 28.97 2.27
C PHE A 251 9.17 29.76 3.55
N ASP A 252 8.81 31.04 3.44
CA ASP A 252 8.46 31.88 4.59
C ASP A 252 7.09 31.51 5.18
N ASP A 253 6.21 30.90 4.37
CA ASP A 253 4.93 30.39 4.82
C ASP A 253 5.05 29.08 5.60
N LEU A 254 6.20 28.38 5.51
CA LEU A 254 6.42 27.07 6.12
C LEU A 254 7.09 27.18 7.49
N GLN A 255 6.51 26.52 8.50
CA GLN A 255 7.18 26.33 9.78
C GLN A 255 8.11 25.12 9.74
N HIS A 256 7.73 24.07 8.99
CA HIS A 256 8.53 22.85 8.88
C HIS A 256 8.49 22.26 7.47
N ALA A 257 9.64 21.83 6.97
CA ALA A 257 9.79 20.99 5.79
C ALA A 257 10.46 19.67 6.23
N ILE A 258 9.66 18.61 6.42
CA ILE A 258 10.09 17.32 6.98
C ILE A 258 10.56 16.39 5.86
N PRO A 259 11.88 16.18 5.67
CA PRO A 259 12.39 15.19 4.74
C PRO A 259 12.28 13.78 5.29
N HIS A 260 12.32 12.79 4.41
CA HIS A 260 12.53 11.40 4.81
C HIS A 260 13.89 11.25 5.53
N GLN A 261 13.88 10.57 6.67
CA GLN A 261 14.96 10.55 7.65
C GLN A 261 16.02 9.46 7.34
N VAL A 262 16.62 9.49 6.15
CA VAL A 262 17.62 8.49 5.73
C VAL A 262 18.89 8.58 6.58
N SER A 263 19.42 9.79 6.73
CA SER A 263 20.60 10.12 7.54
C SER A 263 20.72 11.63 7.64
N VAL A 264 21.38 12.14 8.67
CA VAL A 264 21.65 13.58 8.85
C VAL A 264 22.37 14.16 7.62
N ARG A 265 23.37 13.42 7.11
CA ARG A 265 24.11 13.84 5.92
C ARG A 265 23.23 13.93 4.67
N ALA A 266 22.36 12.95 4.43
CA ALA A 266 21.48 12.95 3.26
C ALA A 266 20.53 14.14 3.28
N ILE A 267 20.00 14.49 4.46
CA ILE A 267 19.14 15.67 4.66
C ILE A 267 19.89 16.95 4.30
N HIS A 268 21.09 17.16 4.86
CA HIS A 268 21.90 18.35 4.52
C HIS A 268 22.25 18.45 3.02
N GLN A 269 22.50 17.32 2.35
CA GLN A 269 22.74 17.32 0.90
C GLN A 269 21.47 17.64 0.10
N GLY A 270 20.30 17.16 0.56
CA GLY A 270 19.01 17.51 0.00
C GLY A 270 18.73 19.02 0.08
N VAL A 271 18.92 19.62 1.27
CA VAL A 271 18.76 21.08 1.47
C VAL A 271 19.68 21.88 0.56
N LYS A 272 20.95 21.46 0.40
CA LYS A 272 21.88 22.09 -0.55
C LYS A 272 21.41 22.00 -2.00
N ALA A 273 20.83 20.86 -2.40
CA ALA A 273 20.27 20.69 -3.73
C ALA A 273 19.06 21.61 -3.97
N VAL A 274 18.17 21.73 -2.98
CA VAL A 274 17.02 22.66 -3.01
C VAL A 274 17.51 24.10 -3.13
N LYS A 275 18.43 24.54 -2.27
CA LYS A 275 19.02 25.89 -2.32
C LYS A 275 19.60 26.21 -3.70
N ARG A 276 20.39 25.29 -4.26
CA ARG A 276 20.99 25.45 -5.59
C ARG A 276 19.94 25.57 -6.71
N PHE A 277 18.89 24.75 -6.64
CA PHE A 277 17.85 24.73 -7.67
C PHE A 277 16.94 25.97 -7.60
N MET A 278 16.54 26.36 -6.38
CA MET A 278 15.64 27.49 -6.17
C MET A 278 16.35 28.84 -6.39
N GLY A 279 17.67 28.89 -6.25
CA GLY A 279 18.45 30.13 -6.44
C GLY A 279 18.20 31.18 -5.35
N CYS A 280 17.64 30.77 -4.21
CA CYS A 280 17.37 31.62 -3.05
C CYS A 280 17.94 31.00 -1.78
N GLU A 281 18.05 31.80 -0.72
CA GLU A 281 18.32 31.26 0.61
C GLU A 281 17.14 30.39 1.07
N VAL A 282 17.46 29.31 1.79
CA VAL A 282 16.49 28.36 2.31
C VAL A 282 16.58 28.44 3.84
N PRO A 283 15.48 28.75 4.55
CA PRO A 283 15.51 28.89 6.01
C PRO A 283 15.76 27.54 6.69
N ASP A 284 16.23 27.59 7.94
CA ASP A 284 16.50 26.39 8.74
C ASP A 284 15.19 25.81 9.33
N ILE A 285 14.39 25.24 8.44
CA ILE A 285 13.06 24.67 8.74
C ILE A 285 13.02 23.15 8.48
N PHE A 286 14.16 22.46 8.49
CA PHE A 286 14.26 21.03 8.14
C PHE A 286 14.51 20.14 9.35
N PRO A 287 13.46 19.72 10.08
CA PRO A 287 13.57 18.77 11.18
C PRO A 287 14.42 17.54 10.87
N CYS A 288 15.29 17.21 11.81
CA CYS A 288 16.16 16.03 11.74
C CYS A 288 16.12 15.28 13.08
N SER A 289 15.52 14.08 13.08
CA SER A 289 15.55 13.15 14.22
C SER A 289 16.32 11.86 13.88
N ALA A 290 16.89 11.76 12.67
CA ALA A 290 17.68 10.62 12.21
C ALA A 290 18.90 10.32 13.10
N GLU A 291 19.45 11.33 13.79
CA GLU A 291 20.57 11.13 14.74
C GLU A 291 20.21 10.15 15.87
N LYS A 292 18.97 10.23 16.38
CA LYS A 292 18.46 9.49 17.53
C LYS A 292 17.63 8.25 17.15
N PHE A 293 16.95 8.30 16.01
CA PHE A 293 16.02 7.24 15.62
C PHE A 293 16.44 6.48 14.37
N ALA A 294 17.50 6.94 13.69
CA ALA A 294 17.94 6.40 12.41
C ALA A 294 16.82 6.45 11.34
N ASN A 295 16.96 5.68 10.27
CA ASN A 295 15.94 5.56 9.23
C ASN A 295 14.89 4.52 9.62
N THR A 296 13.68 4.99 9.94
CA THR A 296 12.53 4.15 10.30
C THR A 296 11.58 3.88 9.13
N THR A 297 12.13 3.95 7.91
CA THR A 297 11.46 3.65 6.64
C THR A 297 10.14 4.40 6.46
N THR A 298 9.00 3.70 6.39
CA THR A 298 7.69 4.33 6.10
C THR A 298 7.19 5.24 7.21
N THR A 299 7.67 5.08 8.43
CA THR A 299 7.18 5.82 9.62
C THR A 299 7.90 7.14 9.86
N SER A 300 8.97 7.43 9.12
CA SER A 300 9.92 8.50 9.46
C SER A 300 9.30 9.90 9.60
N HIS A 301 8.39 10.31 8.71
CA HIS A 301 7.76 11.63 8.78
C HIS A 301 6.93 11.79 10.04
N PHE A 302 6.15 10.75 10.38
CA PHE A 302 5.25 10.75 11.53
C PHE A 302 6.01 10.63 12.85
N LEU A 303 7.15 9.94 12.85
CA LEU A 303 8.06 9.93 13.99
C LEU A 303 8.67 11.32 14.27
N VAL A 304 9.03 12.07 13.22
CA VAL A 304 9.48 13.47 13.38
C VAL A 304 8.35 14.33 13.96
N MET A 305 7.11 14.19 13.47
CA MET A 305 5.96 14.89 14.03
C MET A 305 5.78 14.55 15.52
N HIS A 306 5.82 13.27 15.90
CA HIS A 306 5.77 12.84 17.30
C HIS A 306 6.84 13.52 18.15
N ASP A 307 8.11 13.44 17.73
CA ASP A 307 9.25 13.98 18.48
C ASP A 307 9.15 15.52 18.63
N TYR A 308 8.80 16.23 17.56
CA TYR A 308 8.74 17.69 17.56
C TYR A 308 7.50 18.24 18.29
N ILE A 309 6.37 17.55 18.20
CA ILE A 309 5.16 17.91 18.94
C ILE A 309 5.41 17.78 20.44
N LEU A 310 6.00 16.65 20.89
CA LEU A 310 6.32 16.43 22.30
C LEU A 310 7.35 17.42 22.84
N GLN A 311 8.33 17.82 22.03
CA GLN A 311 9.28 18.88 22.38
C GLN A 311 8.69 20.31 22.29
N ASN A 312 7.39 20.45 22.00
CA ASN A 312 6.72 21.74 21.80
C ASN A 312 7.33 22.61 20.68
N LYS A 313 8.01 21.98 19.72
CA LYS A 313 8.60 22.63 18.54
C LYS A 313 7.61 22.76 17.38
N MET A 314 6.62 21.87 17.32
CA MET A 314 5.53 21.88 16.34
C MET A 314 4.20 22.21 17.03
N LYS A 315 3.42 23.10 16.43
CA LYS A 315 2.25 23.75 17.02
C LYS A 315 1.05 23.75 16.08
N SER A 316 -0.13 24.01 16.64
CA SER A 316 -1.36 24.21 15.88
C SER A 316 -1.24 25.45 14.99
N GLY A 317 -1.72 25.34 13.76
CA GLY A 317 -1.57 26.37 12.73
C GLY A 317 -0.28 26.29 11.92
N ASP A 318 0.68 25.41 12.29
CA ASP A 318 1.92 25.27 11.54
C ASP A 318 1.63 24.70 10.14
N ASN A 319 2.23 25.34 9.14
CA ASN A 319 2.29 24.86 7.77
C ASN A 319 3.50 23.93 7.60
N ILE A 320 3.23 22.71 7.13
CA ILE A 320 4.21 21.64 7.00
C ILE A 320 4.28 21.18 5.55
N LEU A 321 5.51 21.01 5.07
CA LEU A 321 5.83 20.31 3.83
C LEU A 321 6.46 18.94 4.16
N LEU A 322 5.82 17.84 3.78
CA LEU A 322 6.38 16.49 3.86
C LEU A 322 7.07 16.15 2.54
N ILE A 323 8.31 15.67 2.60
CA ILE A 323 9.14 15.35 1.43
C ILE A 323 9.59 13.90 1.54
N SER A 324 9.13 13.03 0.65
CA SER A 324 9.54 11.61 0.62
C SER A 324 10.26 11.23 -0.66
N GLY A 325 11.30 10.42 -0.49
CA GLY A 325 12.09 9.79 -1.53
C GLY A 325 12.27 8.32 -1.21
N ALA A 326 11.74 7.44 -2.05
CA ALA A 326 11.65 6.01 -1.77
C ALA A 326 12.18 5.15 -2.93
N SER A 327 12.45 3.86 -2.67
CA SER A 327 12.89 2.91 -3.69
C SER A 327 11.85 2.79 -4.81
N GLY A 328 12.31 2.74 -6.07
CA GLY A 328 11.42 2.76 -7.25
C GLY A 328 11.92 3.56 -8.46
N ILE A 329 12.45 4.78 -8.39
CA ILE A 329 12.43 5.80 -7.33
C ILE A 329 11.05 6.43 -7.27
N VAL A 330 10.51 6.64 -6.07
CA VAL A 330 9.24 7.36 -5.88
C VAL A 330 9.51 8.67 -5.14
N ILE A 331 8.94 9.76 -5.65
CA ILE A 331 8.99 11.08 -5.04
C ILE A 331 7.57 11.46 -4.61
N THR A 332 7.44 11.93 -3.39
CA THR A 332 6.16 12.39 -2.84
C THR A 332 6.34 13.70 -2.11
N HIS A 333 5.44 14.63 -2.35
CA HIS A 333 5.35 15.87 -1.59
C HIS A 333 3.93 16.06 -1.08
N ALA A 334 3.80 16.52 0.15
CA ALA A 334 2.51 16.87 0.73
C ALA A 334 2.62 18.17 1.51
N THR A 335 1.70 19.10 1.32
CA THR A 335 1.59 20.30 2.15
C THR A 335 0.36 20.17 3.03
N LEU A 336 0.47 20.53 4.30
CA LEU A 336 -0.64 20.48 5.25
C LEU A 336 -0.53 21.59 6.29
N THR A 337 -1.66 22.12 6.72
CA THR A 337 -1.73 23.01 7.90
C THR A 337 -2.34 22.21 9.05
N LEU A 338 -1.64 22.18 10.19
CA LEU A 338 -2.09 21.46 11.37
C LEU A 338 -3.22 22.20 12.08
N ASP A 339 -4.26 21.47 12.47
CA ASP A 339 -5.32 21.98 13.34
C ASP A 339 -4.91 21.89 14.82
N ASP A 340 -5.85 21.58 15.72
CA ASP A 340 -5.58 21.37 17.14
C ASP A 340 -4.78 20.08 17.45
N LEU A 341 -4.42 19.27 16.44
CA LEU A 341 -3.71 18.00 16.60
C LEU A 341 -2.48 18.09 17.52
N PRO A 342 -1.51 19.02 17.36
CA PRO A 342 -0.35 19.09 18.26
C PRO A 342 -0.71 19.33 19.73
N ALA A 343 -1.72 20.17 19.98
CA ALA A 343 -2.19 20.45 21.32
C ALA A 343 -2.83 19.21 21.96
N ARG A 344 -3.73 18.52 21.23
CA ARG A 344 -4.35 17.26 21.68
C ARG A 344 -3.31 16.16 21.91
N TYR A 345 -2.34 16.04 21.01
CA TYR A 345 -1.29 15.03 21.08
C TYR A 345 -0.41 15.22 22.32
N ARG A 346 0.04 16.45 22.61
CA ARG A 346 0.79 16.75 23.85
C ARG A 346 -0.03 16.51 25.11
N ALA A 347 -1.31 16.87 25.10
CA ALA A 347 -2.18 16.62 26.25
C ALA A 347 -2.33 15.12 26.54
N CYS A 348 -2.32 14.28 25.50
CA CYS A 348 -2.46 12.83 25.62
C CYS A 348 -1.13 12.11 25.95
N PHE A 349 0.01 12.57 25.40
CA PHE A 349 1.28 11.83 25.45
C PHE A 349 2.47 12.61 26.03
N GLY A 350 2.29 13.87 26.43
CA GLY A 350 3.38 14.76 26.86
C GLY A 350 3.67 14.77 28.36
N ALA A 351 2.82 14.17 29.20
CA ALA A 351 3.08 13.99 30.63
C ALA A 351 3.72 12.61 30.88
N GLU A 352 4.59 12.50 31.90
CA GLU A 352 5.05 11.23 32.49
C GLU A 352 3.90 10.52 33.22
N THR A 353 2.79 10.30 32.55
CA THR A 353 1.67 9.50 33.04
C THR A 353 1.74 8.15 32.32
N ASP A 354 1.55 7.08 33.10
CA ASP A 354 1.44 5.69 32.63
C ASP A 354 0.67 5.58 31.31
N GLU A 355 1.06 4.61 30.47
CA GLU A 355 0.41 4.33 29.19
C GLU A 355 -1.12 4.48 29.34
N PRO A 356 -1.77 5.32 28.52
CA PRO A 356 -3.19 5.55 28.65
C PRO A 356 -3.91 4.21 28.50
N ALA A 357 -4.58 3.78 29.57
CA ALA A 357 -5.48 2.64 29.51
C ALA A 357 -6.46 2.88 28.36
N VAL A 358 -6.60 1.91 27.46
CA VAL A 358 -7.61 1.92 26.41
C VAL A 358 -8.96 2.03 27.11
N SER A 359 -9.50 3.24 27.18
CA SER A 359 -10.83 3.49 27.71
C SER A 359 -11.82 2.91 26.71
N ALA A 360 -12.23 1.67 26.96
CA ALA A 360 -13.44 1.13 26.39
C ALA A 360 -14.59 2.02 26.88
N SER A 361 -15.27 2.69 25.94
CA SER A 361 -16.39 3.62 26.15
C SER A 361 -16.04 5.08 26.42
N ARG A 362 -15.72 5.81 25.34
CA ARG A 362 -16.40 7.10 25.11
C ARG A 362 -17.43 6.88 24.01
N VAL A 363 -18.64 6.48 24.40
CA VAL A 363 -19.81 6.57 23.52
C VAL A 363 -20.18 8.04 23.45
N VAL A 364 -19.51 8.79 22.58
CA VAL A 364 -20.13 10.01 22.06
C VAL A 364 -21.16 9.51 21.05
N GLU A 365 -22.43 9.89 21.21
CA GLU A 365 -23.45 9.69 20.17
C GLU A 365 -23.03 10.47 18.92
N ALA A 366 -22.17 9.85 18.10
CA ALA A 366 -21.83 10.35 16.80
C ALA A 366 -23.05 10.12 15.90
N VAL A 367 -23.90 11.15 15.79
CA VAL A 367 -24.89 11.26 14.72
C VAL A 367 -24.14 11.03 13.42
N ARG A 368 -24.33 9.85 12.80
CA ARG A 368 -23.63 9.46 11.57
C ARG A 368 -24.03 10.40 10.45
N PRO A 369 -23.15 11.31 9.99
CA PRO A 369 -23.42 12.02 8.76
C PRO A 369 -23.31 10.99 7.63
N GLN A 370 -24.25 11.03 6.68
CA GLN A 370 -24.08 10.28 5.43
C GLN A 370 -22.81 10.79 4.72
N PRO A 371 -22.01 9.92 4.10
CA PRO A 371 -20.94 10.38 3.22
C PRO A 371 -21.56 11.31 2.15
N PRO A 372 -20.91 12.44 1.83
CA PRO A 372 -21.41 13.34 0.82
C PRO A 372 -21.52 12.62 -0.52
N ALA A 373 -22.52 13.00 -1.33
CA ALA A 373 -22.70 12.43 -2.66
C ALA A 373 -21.43 12.66 -3.52
N PRO A 374 -21.01 11.68 -4.34
CA PRO A 374 -19.81 11.80 -5.17
C PRO A 374 -19.89 13.00 -6.13
N VAL A 375 -18.75 13.68 -6.32
CA VAL A 375 -18.62 14.87 -7.18
C VAL A 375 -18.83 14.51 -8.67
N ASN A 376 -18.45 13.29 -9.07
CA ASN A 376 -18.68 12.76 -10.41
C ASN A 376 -19.63 11.54 -10.37
N ARG A 377 -20.79 11.67 -11.01
CA ARG A 377 -21.78 10.58 -11.13
C ARG A 377 -21.44 9.58 -12.23
N ARG A 378 -20.46 9.86 -13.08
CA ARG A 378 -20.07 8.94 -14.16
C ARG A 378 -19.37 7.73 -13.56
N ARG A 379 -19.80 6.55 -14.01
CA ARG A 379 -19.22 5.28 -13.61
C ARG A 379 -17.84 5.10 -14.28
N CYS A 380 -16.93 4.43 -13.61
CA CYS A 380 -15.69 3.96 -14.21
C CYS A 380 -15.98 2.75 -15.10
N ARG A 381 -15.42 2.68 -16.31
CA ARG A 381 -15.55 1.50 -17.18
C ARG A 381 -14.22 0.79 -17.38
N ILE A 382 -14.29 -0.46 -17.81
CA ILE A 382 -13.14 -1.20 -18.34
C ILE A 382 -12.89 -0.69 -19.77
N ALA A 383 -11.88 0.16 -19.95
CA ALA A 383 -11.50 0.69 -21.25
C ALA A 383 -10.82 -0.37 -22.12
N SER A 384 -9.99 -1.22 -21.51
CA SER A 384 -9.42 -2.39 -22.16
C SER A 384 -8.99 -3.45 -21.13
N LEU A 385 -8.92 -4.70 -21.58
CA LEU A 385 -8.50 -5.86 -20.78
C LEU A 385 -7.45 -6.65 -21.56
N GLY A 386 -6.32 -6.94 -20.91
CA GLY A 386 -5.25 -7.79 -21.41
C GLY A 386 -4.95 -8.92 -20.45
N VAL A 387 -4.65 -10.10 -21.00
CA VAL A 387 -4.34 -11.30 -20.21
C VAL A 387 -3.08 -11.99 -20.71
N SER A 388 -2.43 -12.73 -19.81
CA SER A 388 -1.34 -13.67 -20.08
C SER A 388 -1.68 -14.98 -19.36
N PRO A 389 -2.49 -15.86 -19.99
CA PRO A 389 -2.99 -17.07 -19.34
C PRO A 389 -1.87 -18.06 -19.04
N PRO A 390 -2.12 -19.06 -18.18
CA PRO A 390 -1.20 -20.18 -17.97
C PRO A 390 -0.80 -20.83 -19.29
N ARG A 391 0.50 -21.05 -19.48
CA ARG A 391 1.05 -21.65 -20.71
C ARG A 391 1.47 -23.08 -20.48
N ARG A 392 1.20 -23.95 -21.46
CA ARG A 392 1.76 -25.31 -21.54
C ARG A 392 3.11 -25.23 -22.26
N GLY A 393 4.22 -25.48 -21.56
CA GLY A 393 5.56 -25.49 -22.16
C GLY A 393 6.72 -25.53 -21.15
N TRP A 394 7.93 -25.81 -21.64
CA TRP A 394 9.13 -26.01 -20.82
C TRP A 394 9.84 -24.72 -20.36
N THR A 395 9.50 -23.56 -20.95
CA THR A 395 10.14 -22.29 -20.58
C THR A 395 9.42 -21.67 -19.38
N ALA A 396 10.07 -21.60 -18.22
CA ALA A 396 9.54 -20.88 -17.06
C ALA A 396 9.48 -19.37 -17.35
N TRP A 397 8.27 -18.81 -17.31
CA TRP A 397 8.05 -17.37 -17.31
C TRP A 397 8.19 -16.83 -15.89
N SER A 398 8.48 -15.54 -15.75
CA SER A 398 8.57 -14.85 -14.45
C SER A 398 7.26 -14.10 -14.19
N SER A 399 6.94 -13.75 -12.93
CA SER A 399 5.80 -12.88 -12.60
C SER A 399 5.84 -11.60 -13.41
N LEU A 400 6.99 -10.93 -13.43
CA LEU A 400 7.18 -9.69 -14.20
C LEU A 400 6.88 -9.91 -15.68
N LYS A 401 7.31 -11.02 -16.29
CA LYS A 401 7.00 -11.30 -17.71
C LYS A 401 5.50 -11.46 -17.96
N HIS A 402 4.76 -12.15 -17.07
CA HIS A 402 3.31 -12.28 -17.19
C HIS A 402 2.60 -10.93 -17.01
N ALA A 403 3.00 -10.13 -16.01
CA ALA A 403 2.48 -8.78 -15.80
C ALA A 403 2.72 -7.89 -17.03
N LEU A 404 3.95 -7.90 -17.58
CA LEU A 404 4.30 -7.13 -18.77
C LEU A 404 3.54 -7.60 -20.01
N ALA A 405 3.35 -8.91 -20.20
CA ALA A 405 2.56 -9.44 -21.31
C ALA A 405 1.09 -9.01 -21.21
N ALA A 406 0.48 -9.15 -20.03
CA ALA A 406 -0.89 -8.72 -19.80
C ALA A 406 -1.04 -7.20 -19.99
N GLY A 407 -0.13 -6.40 -19.42
CA GLY A 407 -0.10 -4.94 -19.56
C GLY A 407 0.08 -4.48 -21.01
N ARG A 408 0.99 -5.10 -21.78
CA ARG A 408 1.17 -4.82 -23.21
C ARG A 408 -0.06 -5.17 -24.03
N ASN A 409 -0.69 -6.31 -23.75
CA ASN A 409 -1.94 -6.72 -24.40
C ASN A 409 -3.09 -5.77 -24.06
N CYS A 410 -3.11 -5.25 -22.82
CA CYS A 410 -4.09 -4.27 -22.37
C CYS A 410 -3.90 -2.91 -23.09
N LEU A 411 -2.66 -2.43 -23.20
CA LEU A 411 -2.31 -1.22 -23.92
C LEU A 411 -2.58 -1.32 -25.42
N SER A 412 -2.26 -2.45 -26.07
CA SER A 412 -2.45 -2.61 -27.52
C SER A 412 -3.92 -2.63 -27.94
N ARG A 413 -4.83 -2.93 -27.01
CA ARG A 413 -6.29 -2.89 -27.19
C ARG A 413 -6.91 -1.58 -26.69
N SER A 414 -6.11 -0.69 -26.12
CA SER A 414 -6.57 0.61 -25.60
C SER A 414 -6.41 1.70 -26.65
N HIS A 415 -7.25 2.72 -26.55
CA HIS A 415 -7.06 3.98 -27.30
C HIS A 415 -6.12 4.94 -26.56
N TYR A 416 -5.78 4.66 -25.30
CA TYR A 416 -4.84 5.45 -24.51
C TYR A 416 -3.40 5.09 -24.82
N ARG A 417 -2.53 6.09 -24.80
CA ARG A 417 -1.08 5.90 -24.91
C ARG A 417 -0.51 5.61 -23.54
N ARG A 418 0.69 5.03 -23.51
CA ARG A 418 1.49 4.83 -22.29
C ARG A 418 1.61 6.09 -21.43
N ALA A 419 1.79 7.24 -22.09
CA ALA A 419 1.92 8.52 -21.41
C ALA A 419 0.63 8.96 -20.70
N ASP A 420 -0.54 8.44 -21.07
CA ASP A 420 -1.82 8.83 -20.51
C ASP A 420 -2.12 8.10 -19.18
N VAL A 421 -1.43 7.00 -18.88
CA VAL A 421 -1.58 6.23 -17.63
C VAL A 421 -1.05 7.05 -16.44
N ARG A 422 -1.93 7.46 -15.53
CA ARG A 422 -1.60 8.29 -14.36
C ARG A 422 -1.31 7.49 -13.10
N VAL A 423 -1.92 6.32 -12.98
CA VAL A 423 -1.68 5.39 -11.87
C VAL A 423 -1.54 3.96 -12.40
N LEU A 424 -0.56 3.23 -11.87
CA LEU A 424 -0.38 1.80 -12.07
C LEU A 424 -0.41 1.11 -10.71
N ILE A 425 -1.39 0.23 -10.49
CA ILE A 425 -1.47 -0.58 -9.27
C ILE A 425 -1.16 -2.03 -9.63
N ASN A 426 -0.16 -2.62 -8.97
CA ASN A 426 0.07 -4.07 -9.05
C ASN A 426 -0.59 -4.79 -7.86
N CYS A 427 -1.29 -5.88 -8.14
CA CYS A 427 -1.98 -6.67 -7.11
C CYS A 427 -1.42 -8.07 -6.91
N GLY A 428 -0.43 -8.47 -7.71
CA GLY A 428 0.14 -9.81 -7.63
C GLY A 428 0.74 -10.10 -6.24
N VAL A 429 0.36 -11.23 -5.66
CA VAL A 429 0.83 -11.64 -4.33
C VAL A 429 2.19 -12.31 -4.46
N TYR A 430 2.24 -13.40 -5.22
CA TYR A 430 3.43 -14.23 -5.37
C TYR A 430 4.28 -13.76 -6.56
N ARG A 431 5.56 -13.56 -6.28
CA ARG A 431 6.46 -12.75 -7.13
C ARG A 431 7.86 -13.36 -7.21
N ASP A 432 8.54 -13.01 -8.30
CA ASP A 432 9.90 -13.44 -8.60
C ASP A 432 10.85 -13.12 -7.44
N ASP A 433 11.69 -14.09 -7.05
CA ASP A 433 12.73 -13.96 -6.02
C ASP A 433 12.22 -13.44 -4.65
N HIS A 434 10.90 -13.44 -4.45
CA HIS A 434 10.23 -12.90 -3.26
C HIS A 434 10.64 -11.46 -2.93
N VAL A 435 10.81 -10.63 -3.97
CA VAL A 435 11.20 -9.23 -3.82
C VAL A 435 10.18 -8.46 -2.99
N CYS A 436 10.62 -7.89 -1.87
CA CYS A 436 9.78 -7.13 -0.94
C CYS A 436 9.70 -5.64 -1.30
N GLU A 437 10.80 -5.07 -1.80
CA GLU A 437 10.85 -3.69 -2.29
C GLU A 437 11.86 -3.56 -3.45
N PRO A 438 11.73 -2.56 -4.34
CA PRO A 438 10.64 -1.59 -4.42
C PRO A 438 9.31 -2.29 -4.77
N ALA A 439 8.21 -1.53 -4.83
CA ALA A 439 6.95 -2.05 -5.34
C ALA A 439 7.18 -2.75 -6.70
N ILE A 440 6.57 -3.91 -6.91
CA ILE A 440 6.66 -4.62 -8.19
C ILE A 440 6.07 -3.77 -9.33
N ALA A 441 5.10 -2.92 -9.01
CA ALA A 441 4.59 -1.90 -9.90
C ALA A 441 5.68 -0.99 -10.51
N ALA A 442 6.78 -0.70 -9.80
CA ALA A 442 7.88 0.09 -10.38
C ALA A 442 8.59 -0.67 -11.50
N TYR A 443 8.86 -1.98 -11.31
CA TYR A 443 9.41 -2.84 -12.36
C TYR A 443 8.46 -3.00 -13.55
N ILE A 444 7.15 -3.10 -13.29
CA ILE A 444 6.13 -3.18 -14.34
C ILE A 444 6.06 -1.86 -15.12
N ALA A 445 6.05 -0.71 -14.42
CA ALA A 445 6.07 0.60 -15.05
C ALA A 445 7.29 0.75 -15.96
N HIS A 446 8.47 0.32 -15.50
CA HIS A 446 9.69 0.33 -16.30
C HIS A 446 9.54 -0.55 -17.55
N GLY A 447 9.13 -1.81 -17.40
CA GLY A 447 9.02 -2.73 -18.54
C GLY A 447 7.88 -2.42 -19.53
N LEU A 448 6.91 -1.58 -19.13
CA LEU A 448 5.84 -1.04 -19.97
C LEU A 448 6.17 0.33 -20.57
N ASP A 449 7.33 0.90 -20.26
CA ASP A 449 7.74 2.25 -20.61
C ASP A 449 6.78 3.35 -20.11
N LEU A 450 6.28 3.20 -18.89
CA LEU A 450 5.48 4.20 -18.20
C LEU A 450 6.39 5.09 -17.35
N ASN A 451 6.39 6.40 -17.63
CA ASN A 451 7.13 7.42 -16.88
C ASN A 451 8.58 7.01 -16.51
N ILE A 452 9.35 6.61 -17.53
CA ILE A 452 10.72 6.07 -17.37
C ILE A 452 11.65 7.04 -16.63
N GLU A 453 11.54 8.33 -16.92
CA GLU A 453 12.33 9.40 -16.29
C GLU A 453 11.38 10.49 -15.74
N PHE A 454 11.87 11.25 -14.77
CA PHE A 454 11.13 12.40 -14.23
C PHE A 454 11.14 13.57 -15.22
N GLN A 455 10.09 13.69 -16.04
CA GLN A 455 9.98 14.67 -17.14
C GLN A 455 8.68 15.49 -17.10
N GLY A 456 8.13 15.73 -15.90
CA GLY A 456 6.88 16.49 -15.72
C GLY A 456 5.59 15.73 -16.04
N ARG A 457 5.67 14.59 -16.77
CA ARG A 457 4.58 13.60 -16.84
C ARG A 457 4.54 12.81 -15.54
N ARG A 458 3.34 12.40 -15.12
CA ARG A 458 3.11 11.80 -13.81
C ARG A 458 2.46 10.43 -13.98
N THR A 459 3.21 9.39 -13.61
CA THR A 459 2.64 8.08 -13.29
C THR A 459 3.07 7.73 -11.88
N THR A 460 2.12 7.43 -11.02
CA THR A 460 2.38 6.81 -9.71
C THR A 460 2.26 5.30 -9.86
N ALA A 461 3.24 4.55 -9.38
CA ALA A 461 3.22 3.09 -9.41
C ALA A 461 3.45 2.52 -8.01
N PHE A 462 2.55 1.66 -7.54
CA PHE A 462 2.61 1.00 -6.23
C PHE A 462 1.91 -0.35 -6.22
N ASP A 463 2.17 -1.19 -5.21
CA ASP A 463 1.46 -2.46 -5.03
C ASP A 463 0.27 -2.29 -4.07
N LEU A 464 -0.83 -3.00 -4.31
CA LEU A 464 -1.96 -3.17 -3.39
C LEU A 464 -2.19 -4.67 -3.17
N LEU A 465 -2.08 -5.14 -1.93
CA LEU A 465 -2.11 -6.58 -1.61
C LEU A 465 -3.31 -6.92 -0.71
N ASN A 466 -4.14 -7.85 -1.18
CA ASN A 466 -5.26 -8.42 -0.43
C ASN A 466 -5.68 -9.78 -0.99
N GLY A 467 -4.72 -10.67 -1.24
CA GLY A 467 -4.97 -11.97 -1.85
C GLY A 467 -5.71 -11.89 -3.19
N GLY A 468 -6.60 -12.87 -3.41
CA GLY A 468 -7.45 -12.90 -4.60
C GLY A 468 -8.41 -11.71 -4.74
N CYS A 469 -8.66 -10.94 -3.68
CA CYS A 469 -9.47 -9.72 -3.72
C CYS A 469 -8.69 -8.49 -4.25
N GLY A 470 -7.36 -8.56 -4.31
CA GLY A 470 -6.49 -7.43 -4.65
C GLY A 470 -6.87 -6.70 -5.93
N MET A 471 -7.23 -7.43 -7.01
CA MET A 471 -7.65 -6.80 -8.27
C MET A 471 -8.92 -5.97 -8.09
N LEU A 472 -9.92 -6.48 -7.39
CA LEU A 472 -11.19 -5.78 -7.21
C LEU A 472 -11.02 -4.58 -6.27
N ASN A 473 -10.19 -4.72 -5.22
CA ASN A 473 -9.81 -3.60 -4.37
C ASN A 473 -9.10 -2.50 -5.15
N ALA A 474 -8.13 -2.84 -6.00
CA ALA A 474 -7.42 -1.85 -6.81
C ALA A 474 -8.31 -1.20 -7.88
N ILE A 475 -9.25 -1.95 -8.46
CA ILE A 475 -10.28 -1.37 -9.36
C ILE A 475 -11.13 -0.36 -8.60
N GLN A 476 -11.58 -0.66 -7.37
CA GLN A 476 -12.32 0.30 -6.53
C GLN A 476 -11.49 1.54 -6.19
N VAL A 477 -10.20 1.36 -5.86
CA VAL A 477 -9.28 2.49 -5.61
C VAL A 477 -9.16 3.38 -6.85
N VAL A 478 -8.95 2.80 -8.03
CA VAL A 478 -8.87 3.57 -9.28
C VAL A 478 -10.22 4.24 -9.61
N ASP A 479 -11.35 3.55 -9.42
CA ASP A 479 -12.69 4.14 -9.56
C ASP A 479 -12.87 5.36 -8.64
N ALA A 480 -12.45 5.27 -7.38
CA ALA A 480 -12.50 6.40 -6.44
C ALA A 480 -11.61 7.56 -6.90
N LEU A 481 -10.36 7.29 -7.31
CA LEU A 481 -9.42 8.31 -7.79
C LEU A 481 -9.92 9.00 -9.08
N LEU A 482 -10.59 8.25 -9.97
CA LEU A 482 -11.24 8.80 -11.17
C LEU A 482 -12.43 9.70 -10.80
N LYS A 483 -13.28 9.25 -9.86
CA LYS A 483 -14.47 9.99 -9.41
C LYS A 483 -14.13 11.25 -8.62
N SER A 484 -13.03 11.25 -7.87
CA SER A 484 -12.51 12.42 -7.16
C SER A 484 -11.71 13.36 -8.05
N GLY A 485 -11.40 12.97 -9.30
CA GLY A 485 -10.63 13.77 -10.25
C GLY A 485 -9.11 13.78 -9.99
N GLU A 486 -8.60 12.92 -9.10
CA GLU A 486 -7.18 12.76 -8.80
C GLU A 486 -6.40 12.25 -10.02
N VAL A 487 -7.02 11.35 -10.79
CA VAL A 487 -6.46 10.78 -12.02
C VAL A 487 -7.50 10.72 -13.12
N GLN A 488 -7.06 10.63 -14.38
CA GLN A 488 -7.97 10.51 -15.54
C GLN A 488 -7.98 9.09 -16.13
N VAL A 489 -6.90 8.33 -15.97
CA VAL A 489 -6.73 6.97 -16.49
C VAL A 489 -5.86 6.17 -15.53
N GLY A 490 -6.30 4.97 -15.16
CA GLY A 490 -5.55 4.06 -14.31
C GLY A 490 -5.40 2.68 -14.92
N MET A 491 -4.28 2.01 -14.62
CA MET A 491 -4.04 0.61 -14.97
C MET A 491 -3.93 -0.21 -13.68
N VAL A 492 -4.64 -1.33 -13.62
CA VAL A 492 -4.47 -2.34 -12.58
C VAL A 492 -3.90 -3.59 -13.22
N VAL A 493 -2.84 -4.17 -12.64
CA VAL A 493 -2.16 -5.36 -13.15
C VAL A 493 -1.97 -6.35 -12.02
N ALA A 494 -2.04 -7.64 -12.32
CA ALA A 494 -1.57 -8.68 -11.42
C ALA A 494 -0.86 -9.78 -12.19
N SER A 495 0.00 -10.48 -11.48
CA SER A 495 0.60 -11.73 -11.93
C SER A 495 0.93 -12.59 -10.72
N GLU A 496 0.80 -13.90 -10.87
CA GLU A 496 1.12 -14.87 -9.83
C GLU A 496 2.25 -15.77 -10.28
N ILE A 497 3.25 -15.97 -9.42
CA ILE A 497 4.28 -16.99 -9.62
C ILE A 497 4.88 -17.48 -8.31
N ASN A 498 5.18 -18.77 -8.22
CA ASN A 498 6.19 -19.27 -7.29
C ASN A 498 7.48 -19.59 -8.05
N SER A 499 8.54 -18.82 -7.79
CA SER A 499 9.87 -19.01 -8.39
C SER A 499 10.77 -19.97 -7.61
N ASP A 500 10.26 -20.64 -6.58
CA ASP A 500 11.02 -21.60 -5.78
C ASP A 500 11.52 -22.77 -6.63
N ARG A 501 12.75 -23.22 -6.34
CA ARG A 501 13.30 -24.43 -6.97
C ARG A 501 12.54 -25.69 -6.56
N GLN A 502 12.01 -25.70 -5.34
CA GLN A 502 11.20 -26.77 -4.79
C GLN A 502 9.96 -26.14 -4.13
N PRO A 503 8.93 -25.81 -4.93
CA PRO A 503 7.69 -25.23 -4.42
C PRO A 503 7.08 -26.10 -3.32
N ASP A 504 6.39 -25.46 -2.37
CA ASP A 504 5.54 -26.16 -1.42
C ASP A 504 4.48 -27.00 -2.18
N PRO A 505 4.24 -28.28 -1.81
CA PRO A 505 3.25 -29.12 -2.49
C PRO A 505 1.81 -28.55 -2.49
N SER A 506 1.49 -27.69 -1.53
CA SER A 506 0.19 -27.04 -1.40
C SER A 506 0.02 -25.89 -2.40
N TYR A 507 1.12 -25.35 -2.92
CA TYR A 507 1.11 -24.27 -3.91
C TYR A 507 0.61 -24.79 -5.27
N SER A 508 -0.54 -24.29 -5.71
CA SER A 508 -1.26 -24.79 -6.89
C SER A 508 -1.61 -23.73 -7.91
N TYR A 509 -1.20 -22.47 -7.69
CA TYR A 509 -1.52 -21.37 -8.59
C TYR A 509 -0.56 -21.36 -9.79
N PRO A 510 -1.04 -21.62 -11.02
CA PRO A 510 -0.16 -21.62 -12.16
C PRO A 510 0.18 -20.19 -12.59
N PRO A 511 1.36 -19.97 -13.21
CA PRO A 511 1.78 -18.65 -13.63
C PRO A 511 0.79 -17.99 -14.57
N SER A 512 0.39 -16.76 -14.26
CA SER A 512 -0.63 -16.02 -15.01
C SER A 512 -0.43 -14.52 -14.86
N GLY A 513 -1.07 -13.75 -15.74
CA GLY A 513 -1.14 -12.30 -15.64
C GLY A 513 -2.45 -11.75 -16.18
N ALA A 514 -2.95 -10.68 -15.57
CA ALA A 514 -4.11 -9.93 -16.04
C ALA A 514 -3.88 -8.43 -15.84
N ALA A 515 -4.40 -7.61 -16.74
CA ALA A 515 -4.27 -6.17 -16.69
C ALA A 515 -5.53 -5.49 -17.24
N VAL A 516 -6.05 -4.50 -16.52
CA VAL A 516 -7.23 -3.72 -16.90
C VAL A 516 -6.89 -2.23 -16.93
N MET A 517 -7.33 -1.56 -17.99
CA MET A 517 -7.31 -0.10 -18.12
C MET A 517 -8.67 0.45 -17.74
N LEU A 518 -8.69 1.52 -16.94
CA LEU A 518 -9.88 2.13 -16.37
C LEU A 518 -9.93 3.63 -16.70
N ASP A 519 -11.09 4.10 -17.15
CA ASP A 519 -11.41 5.51 -17.40
C ASP A 519 -12.85 5.83 -16.97
N CYS A 520 -13.20 7.12 -16.90
CA CYS A 520 -14.59 7.52 -16.72
C CYS A 520 -15.40 7.19 -17.99
N ALA A 521 -16.55 6.53 -17.84
CA ALA A 521 -17.42 6.23 -18.97
C ALA A 521 -17.88 7.51 -19.69
N PRO A 522 -17.93 7.51 -21.04
CA PRO A 522 -18.35 8.68 -21.81
C PRO A 522 -19.86 8.93 -21.73
N ARG A 523 -20.65 7.94 -21.29
CA ARG A 523 -22.11 7.98 -21.18
C ARG A 523 -22.53 7.38 -19.83
N ASP A 524 -23.65 7.85 -19.32
CA ASP A 524 -24.23 7.31 -18.09
C ASP A 524 -24.71 5.87 -18.29
N GLY A 525 -24.69 5.08 -17.21
CA GLY A 525 -25.21 3.72 -17.18
C GLY A 525 -24.24 2.60 -17.60
N VAL A 526 -23.03 2.92 -18.07
CA VAL A 526 -21.98 1.95 -18.43
C VAL A 526 -20.86 1.98 -17.40
N GLY A 527 -20.36 0.82 -16.99
CA GLY A 527 -19.24 0.69 -16.07
C GLY A 527 -19.63 0.10 -14.71
N PHE A 528 -18.69 0.17 -13.76
CA PHE A 528 -18.85 -0.32 -12.40
C PHE A 528 -19.96 0.44 -11.66
N GLY A 529 -20.84 -0.33 -11.01
CA GLY A 529 -21.78 0.19 -10.02
C GLY A 529 -21.11 0.22 -8.64
N SER A 530 -21.80 -0.35 -7.65
CA SER A 530 -21.30 -0.45 -6.29
C SER A 530 -20.24 -1.54 -6.14
N PHE A 531 -19.40 -1.36 -5.12
CA PHE A 531 -18.45 -2.36 -4.63
C PHE A 531 -18.80 -2.67 -3.17
N ALA A 532 -18.67 -3.93 -2.78
CA ALA A 532 -18.80 -4.36 -1.39
C ALA A 532 -17.72 -5.40 -1.08
N PHE A 533 -17.21 -5.36 0.14
CA PHE A 533 -16.19 -6.27 0.66
C PHE A 533 -16.53 -6.64 2.10
N GLU A 534 -16.19 -7.87 2.48
CA GLU A 534 -16.28 -8.34 3.85
C GLU A 534 -15.07 -9.22 4.15
N THR A 535 -14.50 -9.07 5.35
CA THR A 535 -13.38 -9.86 5.85
C THR A 535 -13.81 -10.52 7.15
N ASP A 536 -13.79 -11.85 7.19
CA ASP A 536 -13.96 -12.60 8.44
C ASP A 536 -12.60 -12.73 9.14
N ASP A 537 -12.25 -11.68 9.89
CA ASP A 537 -10.95 -11.54 10.54
C ASP A 537 -10.66 -12.63 11.58
N ALA A 538 -11.69 -13.19 12.22
CA ALA A 538 -11.57 -14.31 13.15
C ALA A 538 -11.03 -15.57 12.47
N GLU A 539 -11.37 -15.76 11.20
CA GLU A 539 -10.94 -16.90 10.39
C GLU A 539 -9.73 -16.58 9.50
N ALA A 540 -9.08 -15.42 9.67
CA ALA A 540 -8.00 -14.95 8.81
C ALA A 540 -6.81 -15.92 8.68
N ASP A 541 -6.56 -16.72 9.71
CA ASP A 541 -5.45 -17.69 9.75
C ASP A 541 -5.72 -18.98 8.93
N ARG A 542 -6.95 -19.18 8.43
CA ARG A 542 -7.33 -20.33 7.58
C ARG A 542 -6.61 -20.37 6.25
N TYR A 543 -6.18 -19.22 5.75
CA TYR A 543 -5.33 -19.11 4.58
C TYR A 543 -4.13 -18.23 4.91
N ARG A 544 -2.98 -18.89 5.11
CA ARG A 544 -1.70 -18.24 5.38
C ARG A 544 -0.66 -18.57 4.31
N SER A 545 0.10 -17.57 3.88
CA SER A 545 1.29 -17.79 3.07
C SER A 545 2.46 -16.95 3.56
N ILE A 546 3.61 -17.60 3.75
CA ILE A 546 4.82 -16.99 4.31
C ILE A 546 6.04 -17.40 3.49
N VAL A 547 7.02 -16.50 3.41
CA VAL A 547 8.37 -16.83 2.97
C VAL A 547 9.20 -17.12 4.20
N SER A 548 9.66 -18.36 4.36
CA SER A 548 10.65 -18.71 5.37
C SER A 548 12.01 -18.12 4.98
N LEU A 549 12.64 -17.41 5.90
CA LEU A 549 13.96 -16.80 5.75
C LEU A 549 15.06 -17.63 6.40
N ARG A 550 14.77 -18.88 6.83
CA ARG A 550 15.74 -19.78 7.47
C ARG A 550 16.79 -20.29 6.50
N GLU A 551 16.46 -20.34 5.22
CA GLU A 551 17.34 -20.83 4.15
C GLU A 551 17.71 -19.74 3.15
N LYS A 552 18.73 -20.02 2.34
CA LYS A 552 19.19 -19.10 1.29
C LYS A 552 18.08 -18.92 0.26
N ARG A 553 17.86 -17.69 -0.20
CA ARG A 553 16.81 -17.29 -1.16
C ARG A 553 15.38 -17.39 -0.63
N GLY A 554 15.22 -17.83 0.62
CA GLY A 554 13.92 -18.10 1.20
C GLY A 554 13.15 -19.19 0.48
N ARG A 555 11.99 -19.54 1.04
CA ARG A 555 11.07 -20.51 0.45
C ARG A 555 9.64 -20.17 0.85
N LEU A 556 8.73 -20.19 -0.12
CA LEU A 556 7.31 -19.93 0.09
C LEU A 556 6.62 -21.18 0.63
N PHE A 557 5.92 -21.02 1.76
CA PHE A 557 5.02 -22.02 2.32
C PHE A 557 3.58 -21.51 2.26
N LEU A 558 2.66 -22.41 1.93
CA LEU A 558 1.25 -22.12 1.78
C LEU A 558 0.46 -23.08 2.67
N ARG A 559 -0.37 -22.54 3.55
CA ARG A 559 -1.33 -23.30 4.35
C ARG A 559 -2.75 -22.82 4.03
N ARG A 560 -3.62 -23.77 3.70
CA ARG A 560 -5.05 -23.57 3.50
C ARG A 560 -5.78 -24.64 4.30
N ASP A 561 -6.55 -24.21 5.29
CA ASP A 561 -7.33 -25.10 6.12
C ASP A 561 -8.63 -25.52 5.39
N PRO A 562 -9.18 -26.70 5.67
CA PRO A 562 -10.49 -27.10 5.15
C PRO A 562 -11.60 -26.12 5.57
N GLY A 563 -12.69 -26.08 4.81
CA GLY A 563 -13.86 -25.25 5.12
C GLY A 563 -13.84 -23.84 4.52
N LEU A 564 -12.80 -23.48 3.76
CA LEU A 564 -12.70 -22.15 3.13
C LEU A 564 -13.84 -21.88 2.13
N THR A 565 -14.27 -22.91 1.39
CA THR A 565 -15.36 -22.80 0.41
C THR A 565 -16.65 -22.30 1.06
N GLU A 566 -17.03 -22.91 2.18
CA GLU A 566 -18.24 -22.59 2.93
C GLU A 566 -18.19 -21.18 3.51
N LEU A 567 -17.03 -20.80 4.07
CA LEU A 567 -16.80 -19.44 4.56
C LEU A 567 -16.92 -18.40 3.45
N TYR A 568 -16.31 -18.65 2.28
CA TYR A 568 -16.43 -17.75 1.13
C TYR A 568 -17.86 -17.65 0.62
N LEU A 569 -18.59 -18.76 0.49
CA LEU A 569 -19.98 -18.74 0.04
C LEU A 569 -20.89 -17.98 1.02
N ALA A 570 -20.67 -18.14 2.32
CA ALA A 570 -21.42 -17.42 3.35
C ALA A 570 -21.15 -15.91 3.29
N GLY A 571 -19.88 -15.50 3.16
CA GLY A 571 -19.51 -14.09 2.99
C GLY A 571 -20.06 -13.49 1.69
N LEU A 572 -19.91 -14.21 0.57
CA LEU A 572 -20.41 -13.75 -0.74
C LEU A 572 -21.93 -13.55 -0.74
N SER A 573 -22.69 -14.38 -0.03
CA SER A 573 -24.14 -14.19 0.11
C SER A 573 -24.49 -12.81 0.68
N ARG A 574 -23.78 -12.38 1.73
CA ARG A 574 -23.98 -11.05 2.37
C ARG A 574 -23.49 -9.91 1.48
N VAL A 575 -22.29 -10.03 0.93
CA VAL A 575 -21.66 -8.99 0.10
C VAL A 575 -22.43 -8.78 -1.22
N VAL A 576 -22.95 -9.85 -1.83
CA VAL A 576 -23.77 -9.74 -3.04
C VAL A 576 -25.13 -9.14 -2.73
N ALA A 577 -25.77 -9.51 -1.62
CA ALA A 577 -27.03 -8.86 -1.21
C ALA A 577 -26.85 -7.35 -1.02
N ASP A 578 -25.75 -6.93 -0.38
CA ASP A 578 -25.42 -5.52 -0.16
C ASP A 578 -25.18 -4.77 -1.47
N VAL A 579 -24.33 -5.29 -2.37
CA VAL A 579 -24.02 -4.61 -3.63
C VAL A 579 -25.24 -4.47 -4.54
N LEU A 580 -26.07 -5.52 -4.62
CA LEU A 580 -27.31 -5.48 -5.41
C LEU A 580 -28.32 -4.49 -4.81
N ALA A 581 -28.45 -4.44 -3.48
CA ALA A 581 -29.33 -3.48 -2.81
C ALA A 581 -28.89 -2.03 -3.05
N ARG A 582 -27.58 -1.72 -2.95
CA ARG A 582 -27.02 -0.38 -3.22
C ARG A 582 -27.26 0.09 -4.65
N ASP A 583 -27.28 -0.84 -5.60
CA ASP A 583 -27.52 -0.54 -7.01
C ASP A 583 -29.00 -0.68 -7.44
N GLY A 584 -29.90 -1.05 -6.51
CA GLY A 584 -31.33 -1.25 -6.80
C GLY A 584 -31.60 -2.42 -7.77
N LEU A 585 -30.75 -3.45 -7.72
CA LEU A 585 -30.83 -4.65 -8.57
C LEU A 585 -31.36 -5.84 -7.77
N ARG A 586 -32.01 -6.77 -8.47
CA ARG A 586 -32.36 -8.10 -7.93
C ARG A 586 -31.43 -9.16 -8.55
N PRO A 587 -31.28 -10.33 -7.92
CA PRO A 587 -30.50 -11.44 -8.48
C PRO A 587 -30.90 -11.77 -9.94
N GLY A 588 -32.20 -11.71 -10.26
CA GLY A 588 -32.72 -11.95 -11.60
C GLY A 588 -32.34 -10.89 -12.66
N ASP A 589 -31.82 -9.73 -12.26
CA ASP A 589 -31.39 -8.66 -13.16
C ASP A 589 -29.92 -8.78 -13.60
N ILE A 590 -29.18 -9.76 -13.04
CA ILE A 590 -27.79 -10.09 -13.40
C ILE A 590 -27.79 -11.11 -14.54
N ASP A 591 -27.10 -10.80 -15.63
CA ASP A 591 -27.00 -11.64 -16.82
C ASP A 591 -25.84 -12.64 -16.75
N VAL A 592 -24.76 -12.30 -16.04
CA VAL A 592 -23.62 -13.18 -15.81
C VAL A 592 -22.94 -12.90 -14.47
N VAL A 593 -22.62 -13.96 -13.74
CA VAL A 593 -21.72 -13.91 -12.58
C VAL A 593 -20.35 -14.38 -13.04
N VAL A 594 -19.32 -13.59 -12.73
CA VAL A 594 -17.92 -13.83 -13.07
C VAL A 594 -17.16 -14.13 -11.77
N PRO A 595 -17.10 -15.41 -11.34
CA PRO A 595 -16.40 -15.80 -10.12
C PRO A 595 -14.91 -16.09 -10.35
N PRO A 596 -14.09 -16.09 -9.29
CA PRO A 596 -12.80 -16.76 -9.34
C PRO A 596 -13.01 -18.28 -9.47
N GLN A 597 -12.18 -18.93 -10.28
CA GLN A 597 -12.26 -20.37 -10.60
C GLN A 597 -11.54 -21.21 -9.53
N ILE A 598 -11.94 -21.07 -8.27
CA ILE A 598 -11.28 -21.69 -7.10
C ILE A 598 -11.36 -23.22 -7.16
N SER A 599 -12.59 -23.76 -7.32
CA SER A 599 -12.84 -25.19 -7.43
C SER A 599 -14.25 -25.44 -7.98
N GLY A 600 -14.51 -26.64 -8.51
CA GLY A 600 -15.86 -27.03 -8.95
C GLY A 600 -16.89 -27.03 -7.81
N GLU A 601 -16.46 -27.35 -6.58
CA GLU A 601 -17.30 -27.27 -5.37
C GLU A 601 -17.72 -25.83 -5.08
N PHE A 602 -16.77 -24.89 -5.10
CA PHE A 602 -17.04 -23.47 -4.90
C PHE A 602 -18.01 -22.94 -5.95
N ILE A 603 -17.75 -23.22 -7.24
CA ILE A 603 -18.62 -22.78 -8.33
C ILE A 603 -20.02 -23.40 -8.22
N GLY A 604 -20.11 -24.70 -7.91
CA GLY A 604 -21.38 -25.41 -7.72
C GLY A 604 -22.22 -24.90 -6.54
N GLY A 605 -21.58 -24.28 -5.53
CA GLY A 605 -22.27 -23.67 -4.38
C GLY A 605 -22.82 -22.26 -4.63
N LEU A 606 -22.29 -21.53 -5.63
CA LEU A 606 -22.69 -20.15 -5.91
C LEU A 606 -24.18 -19.96 -6.21
N PRO A 607 -24.86 -20.82 -7.00
CA PRO A 607 -26.27 -20.61 -7.32
C PRO A 607 -27.16 -20.51 -6.07
N ALA A 608 -26.93 -21.40 -5.11
CA ALA A 608 -27.66 -21.43 -3.84
C ALA A 608 -27.28 -20.24 -2.94
N ALA A 609 -25.99 -19.91 -2.84
CA ALA A 609 -25.51 -18.81 -2.00
C ALA A 609 -25.99 -17.44 -2.48
N LEU A 610 -26.10 -17.25 -3.80
CA LEU A 610 -26.41 -15.96 -4.42
C LEU A 610 -27.89 -15.81 -4.83
N GLY A 611 -28.64 -16.92 -4.90
CA GLY A 611 -29.99 -16.92 -5.46
C GLY A 611 -30.03 -16.59 -6.96
N ILE A 612 -28.96 -16.93 -7.69
CA ILE A 612 -28.81 -16.70 -9.13
C ILE A 612 -28.73 -18.06 -9.83
N GLY A 613 -29.45 -18.24 -10.95
CA GLY A 613 -29.47 -19.49 -11.70
C GLY A 613 -28.08 -19.94 -12.17
N ALA A 614 -27.83 -21.26 -12.12
CA ALA A 614 -26.54 -21.84 -12.51
C ALA A 614 -26.16 -21.54 -13.98
N ASP A 615 -27.15 -21.34 -14.85
CA ASP A 615 -26.99 -20.94 -16.25
C ASP A 615 -26.33 -19.56 -16.43
N ARG A 616 -26.31 -18.75 -15.37
CA ARG A 616 -25.71 -17.41 -15.35
C ARG A 616 -24.35 -17.39 -14.65
N ILE A 617 -23.89 -18.49 -14.07
CA ILE A 617 -22.57 -18.57 -13.44
C ILE A 617 -21.54 -18.99 -14.49
N ALA A 618 -20.48 -18.20 -14.67
CA ALA A 618 -19.37 -18.59 -15.54
C ALA A 618 -18.52 -19.70 -14.87
N ASP A 619 -18.80 -20.94 -15.23
CA ASP A 619 -18.01 -22.11 -14.86
C ASP A 619 -16.99 -22.45 -15.96
N LEU A 620 -15.73 -22.14 -15.67
CA LEU A 620 -14.57 -22.46 -16.50
C LEU A 620 -13.62 -23.39 -15.77
N THR A 621 -14.03 -24.07 -14.70
CA THR A 621 -13.14 -24.93 -13.88
C THR A 621 -12.51 -26.09 -14.66
N GLY A 622 -13.16 -26.54 -15.74
CA GLY A 622 -12.58 -27.52 -16.67
C GLY A 622 -11.58 -26.94 -17.69
N GLN A 623 -11.47 -25.61 -17.79
CA GLN A 623 -10.68 -24.89 -18.79
C GLN A 623 -9.58 -24.01 -18.18
N LEU A 624 -9.88 -23.39 -17.03
CA LEU A 624 -9.04 -22.47 -16.29
C LEU A 624 -8.83 -23.01 -14.87
N PRO A 625 -7.57 -23.16 -14.42
CA PRO A 625 -7.26 -23.46 -13.04
C PRO A 625 -7.43 -22.22 -12.15
N ASP A 626 -7.39 -22.41 -10.83
CA ASP A 626 -7.32 -21.31 -9.88
C ASP A 626 -5.98 -20.56 -10.05
N THR A 627 -6.06 -19.29 -10.42
CA THR A 627 -4.92 -18.39 -10.59
C THR A 627 -4.91 -17.26 -9.57
N LEU A 628 -5.61 -17.44 -8.44
CA LEU A 628 -5.75 -16.48 -7.35
C LEU A 628 -6.17 -15.10 -7.88
N THR A 629 -5.28 -14.11 -7.80
CA THR A 629 -5.56 -12.69 -8.05
C THR A 629 -5.97 -12.39 -9.48
N THR A 630 -5.55 -13.21 -10.46
CA THR A 630 -5.90 -12.99 -11.87
C THR A 630 -7.19 -13.71 -12.28
N SER A 631 -7.74 -14.59 -11.44
CA SER A 631 -8.75 -15.58 -11.83
C SER A 631 -10.05 -14.95 -12.34
N THR A 632 -10.59 -13.98 -11.61
CA THR A 632 -11.82 -13.26 -12.00
C THR A 632 -11.66 -12.54 -13.34
N LEU A 633 -10.50 -11.90 -13.61
CA LEU A 633 -10.29 -11.20 -14.87
C LEU A 633 -9.98 -12.13 -16.05
N LEU A 634 -9.35 -13.29 -15.81
CA LEU A 634 -9.24 -14.33 -16.84
C LEU A 634 -10.62 -14.87 -17.22
N THR A 635 -11.50 -15.07 -16.22
CA THR A 635 -12.89 -15.48 -16.42
C THR A 635 -13.66 -14.41 -17.19
N LEU A 636 -13.57 -13.14 -16.79
CA LEU A 636 -14.19 -12.02 -17.50
C LEU A 636 -13.71 -11.98 -18.96
N HIS A 637 -12.40 -12.12 -19.19
CA HIS A 637 -11.84 -12.12 -20.54
C HIS A 637 -12.42 -13.20 -21.44
N HIS A 638 -12.70 -14.39 -20.89
CA HIS A 638 -13.32 -15.48 -21.61
C HIS A 638 -14.80 -15.21 -21.94
N GLU A 639 -15.52 -14.59 -21.00
CA GLU A 639 -16.93 -14.22 -21.18
C GLU A 639 -17.12 -13.03 -22.14
N LEU A 640 -16.12 -12.13 -22.24
CA LEU A 640 -16.14 -11.01 -23.17
C LEU A 640 -16.27 -11.51 -24.63
N GLY A 641 -17.23 -10.94 -25.35
CA GLY A 641 -17.58 -11.36 -26.72
C GLY A 641 -18.76 -12.33 -26.79
N GLY A 642 -19.19 -12.90 -25.65
CA GLY A 642 -20.42 -13.68 -25.54
C GLY A 642 -21.69 -12.81 -25.41
N ALA A 643 -22.86 -13.40 -25.66
CA ALA A 643 -24.15 -12.70 -25.60
C ALA A 643 -24.51 -12.16 -24.21
N ARG A 644 -23.98 -12.77 -23.13
CA ARG A 644 -24.18 -12.34 -21.74
C ARG A 644 -23.42 -11.06 -21.38
N CYS A 645 -22.41 -10.68 -22.16
CA CYS A 645 -21.62 -9.46 -21.99
C CYS A 645 -21.91 -8.41 -23.08
N ALA A 646 -23.03 -8.55 -23.79
CA ALA A 646 -23.46 -7.56 -24.79
C ALA A 646 -23.84 -6.22 -24.13
N PRO A 647 -23.81 -5.09 -24.87
CA PRO A 647 -24.22 -3.79 -24.33
C PRO A 647 -25.62 -3.84 -23.69
N GLY A 648 -25.75 -3.22 -22.52
CA GLY A 648 -26.97 -3.22 -21.70
C GLY A 648 -27.12 -4.41 -20.75
N ARG A 649 -26.23 -5.41 -20.82
CA ARG A 649 -26.16 -6.52 -19.88
C ARG A 649 -25.47 -6.13 -18.58
N LYS A 650 -25.76 -6.85 -17.51
CA LYS A 650 -25.19 -6.65 -16.17
C LYS A 650 -24.40 -7.87 -15.74
N ALA A 651 -23.16 -7.64 -15.32
CA ALA A 651 -22.33 -8.64 -14.68
C ALA A 651 -22.22 -8.40 -13.18
N LEU A 652 -21.98 -9.50 -12.46
CA LEU A 652 -21.55 -9.49 -11.07
C LEU A 652 -20.15 -10.11 -11.01
N LEU A 653 -19.13 -9.30 -10.70
CA LEU A 653 -17.76 -9.76 -10.54
C LEU A 653 -17.53 -10.13 -9.08
N LEU A 654 -17.00 -11.33 -8.82
CA LEU A 654 -16.70 -11.80 -7.46
C LEU A 654 -15.21 -11.96 -7.27
N ALA A 655 -14.77 -11.88 -6.01
CA ALA A 655 -13.41 -12.22 -5.61
C ALA A 655 -13.42 -12.84 -4.20
N CYS A 656 -12.46 -13.74 -3.96
CA CYS A 656 -12.21 -14.33 -2.65
C CYS A 656 -10.70 -14.41 -2.44
N GLY A 657 -10.25 -14.22 -1.21
CA GLY A 657 -8.83 -14.21 -0.87
C GLY A 657 -8.57 -14.58 0.58
N SER A 658 -7.29 -14.52 0.96
CA SER A 658 -6.88 -14.74 2.34
C SER A 658 -7.51 -13.72 3.30
N GLY A 659 -7.36 -13.97 4.61
CA GLY A 659 -8.11 -13.21 5.60
C GLY A 659 -9.60 -13.56 5.63
N VAL A 660 -10.00 -14.58 4.85
CA VAL A 660 -11.40 -14.90 4.53
C VAL A 660 -12.12 -13.63 4.05
N THR A 661 -11.47 -12.96 3.08
CA THR A 661 -12.00 -11.76 2.47
C THR A 661 -12.76 -12.13 1.21
N VAL A 662 -13.96 -11.61 1.06
CA VAL A 662 -14.78 -11.72 -0.15
C VAL A 662 -15.12 -10.33 -0.68
N GLY A 663 -15.31 -10.22 -1.99
CA GLY A 663 -15.66 -8.97 -2.65
C GLY A 663 -16.63 -9.20 -3.80
N ALA A 664 -17.51 -8.23 -4.03
CA ALA A 664 -18.38 -8.19 -5.20
C ALA A 664 -18.46 -6.77 -5.78
N ALA A 665 -18.59 -6.70 -7.10
CA ALA A 665 -18.90 -5.46 -7.81
C ALA A 665 -19.89 -5.75 -8.94
N THR A 666 -20.86 -4.85 -9.11
CA THR A 666 -21.71 -4.88 -10.31
C THR A 666 -20.99 -4.16 -11.46
N TYR A 667 -21.25 -4.61 -12.68
CA TYR A 667 -20.74 -3.97 -13.88
C TYR A 667 -21.81 -3.95 -14.97
N HIS A 668 -21.93 -2.83 -15.66
CA HIS A 668 -22.88 -2.64 -16.74
C HIS A 668 -22.11 -2.47 -18.05
N PHE A 669 -22.39 -3.33 -19.05
CA PHE A 669 -21.71 -3.33 -20.34
C PHE A 669 -22.22 -2.24 -21.29
#